data_AF-A0A9N9UWX8-F1
#
_entry.id   AF-A0A9N9UWX8-F1
#
_cell.length_a   1.000
_cell.length_b   1.000
_cell.length_c   1.000
_cell.angle_alpha   90.00
_cell.angle_beta   90.00
_cell.angle_gamma   90.00
#
_symmetry.space_group_name_H-M   'P 1'
#
loop_
_entity.id
_entity.type
_entity.pdbx_description
1 polymer ?
#
loop_
_entity_poly.entity_id
_entity_poly.type
_entity_poly.pdbx_seq_one_letter_code
_entity_poly.pdbx_strand_id
1 'polypeptide(L)'
;MSPNSTQDSLQHLLPSHEHKNTKDSTVETRPLPPKLLHIKRSLVLLLAPLIVVGYYCFIWHLFICRDRDDAVNYGTSGGRWIFYSWFIVGVFALEWSRYGLLGAECAALQSRWLRSHDMVGLLNHSGSTWSNPGGWGLSFTRFVNSEDGRKGYTGWYGVFKSLKWGIFNPLNWLEGMKRVCSSLKHHKLWYMLTLLSLSFYIGLPLSGITMELSDGYVKTNSRPDVVGRKWENMHSRAWMWYASNIEEAWKVGSPAIVPGIGILYTASYIERGRYKGLKSVPNTLPMDDGLPEMFLAPQGRTPISGRTWGFRLSYNCSIIEKQSQFTLLTDRGASAKQQPIQHLSSPKYSHNVHGYVEVASREALSYEAPSNFDPEASSQWDIIEYVLWQLRIPPSYSKSEVKNFNSKLEPVIQDMESPFERSVNGSWNLNNTYFDQPGKKTKYFDKETKMSINLMEALPSLLKRTMELAPPIGLRCLAVSTFGDANLDPRTSTFSSFEERIPETYLKSSGEPEVPVSRLGVTVATILSNNYIDLFSSINSRTMSSYSNSIVYGGFVTPQELQKSAMLAYGTEALQLMYDGKYGFEGSWIHPNLSSSVESKIIIRGEVHALSAVIPFCIWALGSILFALFFGFRRRRGETLDGFSFYRLGAHHSSQLKADDNFFTAQEPYQVGTLWKLEGESWAW
;
A
#
# COMPACT_ATOMS: atom_id res chain seq x y z
N MET A 1 49.48 -12.26 -78.45
CA MET A 1 48.72 -13.31 -79.14
C MET A 1 47.38 -12.73 -79.54
N SER A 2 47.26 -12.38 -80.82
CA SER A 2 45.99 -12.14 -81.53
C SER A 2 45.38 -13.52 -81.90
N PRO A 3 44.14 -13.64 -82.40
CA PRO A 3 43.83 -13.19 -83.76
C PRO A 3 42.41 -12.59 -83.95
N ASN A 4 42.31 -11.47 -84.67
CA ASN A 4 41.83 -11.34 -86.07
C ASN A 4 40.31 -11.46 -86.25
N SER A 5 39.63 -10.79 -87.17
CA SER A 5 39.85 -9.63 -88.05
C SER A 5 38.56 -9.49 -88.85
N THR A 6 38.19 -8.25 -89.24
CA THR A 6 37.44 -7.86 -90.46
C THR A 6 35.99 -8.37 -90.64
N GLN A 7 34.99 -7.64 -91.18
CA GLN A 7 34.85 -6.30 -91.75
C GLN A 7 33.42 -6.18 -92.32
N ASP A 8 32.85 -4.96 -92.27
CA ASP A 8 31.76 -4.38 -93.08
C ASP A 8 30.36 -5.03 -93.19
N SER A 9 29.33 -4.24 -92.85
CA SER A 9 28.26 -3.75 -93.76
C SER A 9 26.92 -3.58 -93.05
N LEU A 10 26.48 -2.32 -92.83
CA LEU A 10 25.10 -1.84 -93.07
C LEU A 10 24.93 -0.40 -92.56
N GLN A 11 25.31 0.55 -93.42
CA GLN A 11 24.74 1.88 -93.42
C GLN A 11 23.37 1.82 -94.10
N HIS A 12 22.32 2.25 -93.40
CA HIS A 12 21.22 2.98 -94.04
C HIS A 12 20.50 3.85 -93.00
N LEU A 13 20.35 5.12 -93.35
CA LEU A 13 19.38 6.12 -92.85
C LEU A 13 19.82 7.05 -91.69
N LEU A 14 20.45 8.16 -92.09
CA LEU A 14 20.21 9.52 -91.55
C LEU A 14 19.10 10.20 -92.40
N PRO A 15 18.57 11.41 -92.08
CA PRO A 15 18.44 12.12 -90.79
C PRO A 15 17.05 12.81 -90.60
N SER A 16 16.87 13.49 -89.47
CA SER A 16 16.40 14.90 -89.35
C SER A 16 15.36 15.18 -88.24
N HIS A 17 15.54 16.37 -87.67
CA HIS A 17 14.91 16.96 -86.48
C HIS A 17 13.39 17.10 -86.53
N GLU A 18 12.72 16.94 -85.39
CA GLU A 18 11.80 17.98 -84.89
C GLU A 18 11.49 17.87 -83.38
N HIS A 19 11.48 19.04 -82.73
CA HIS A 19 11.16 19.25 -81.32
C HIS A 19 9.72 18.85 -80.98
N LYS A 20 9.53 18.06 -79.91
CA LYS A 20 8.33 18.15 -79.07
C LYS A 20 8.72 18.20 -77.59
N ASN A 21 8.49 19.38 -77.02
CA ASN A 21 8.50 19.63 -75.58
C ASN A 21 7.40 18.81 -74.92
N THR A 22 7.79 17.84 -74.09
CA THR A 22 6.90 17.27 -73.08
C THR A 22 7.40 17.75 -71.72
N LYS A 23 6.64 18.68 -71.13
CA LYS A 23 6.76 19.07 -69.73
C LYS A 23 6.40 17.86 -68.88
N ASP A 24 7.40 17.14 -68.41
CA ASP A 24 7.23 16.22 -67.28
C ASP A 24 7.65 16.96 -66.02
N SER A 25 6.65 17.33 -65.22
CA SER A 25 6.83 17.98 -63.93
C SER A 25 7.27 16.94 -62.91
N THR A 26 8.54 16.54 -62.96
CA THR A 26 9.22 16.00 -61.78
C THR A 26 9.39 17.14 -60.79
N VAL A 27 8.65 17.06 -59.68
CA VAL A 27 8.86 17.92 -58.51
C VAL A 27 10.23 17.57 -57.95
N GLU A 28 11.23 18.28 -58.47
CA GLU A 28 12.58 18.33 -57.96
C GLU A 28 12.54 19.02 -56.59
N THR A 29 12.46 18.23 -55.52
CA THR A 29 12.59 18.72 -54.15
C THR A 29 13.99 19.29 -53.97
N ARG A 30 14.13 20.59 -54.22
CA ARG A 30 15.35 21.34 -53.93
C ARG A 30 15.79 21.04 -52.48
N PRO A 31 17.06 20.63 -52.24
CA PRO A 31 17.55 20.53 -50.88
C PRO A 31 17.44 21.90 -50.22
N LEU A 32 16.73 21.96 -49.08
CA LEU A 32 16.59 23.16 -48.28
C LEU A 32 17.97 23.75 -47.96
N PRO A 33 18.15 25.09 -48.00
CA PRO A 33 19.43 25.70 -47.68
C PRO A 33 19.88 25.31 -46.26
N PRO A 34 21.20 25.20 -45.99
CA PRO A 34 21.78 24.74 -44.72
C PRO A 34 21.37 25.59 -43.48
N LYS A 35 20.65 26.70 -43.72
CA LYS A 35 20.10 27.55 -42.67
C LYS A 35 18.85 26.99 -41.97
N LEU A 36 18.06 26.11 -42.60
CA LEU A 36 16.79 25.65 -42.00
C LEU A 36 16.93 24.36 -41.16
N LEU A 37 17.87 23.48 -41.51
CA LEU A 37 18.07 22.20 -40.82
C LEU A 37 18.71 22.35 -39.44
N HIS A 38 19.57 23.34 -39.23
CA HIS A 38 20.24 23.50 -37.94
C HIS A 38 19.29 23.99 -36.83
N ILE A 39 18.30 24.81 -37.18
CA ILE A 39 17.26 25.28 -36.25
C ILE A 39 16.40 24.10 -35.78
N LYS A 40 16.03 23.17 -36.69
CA LYS A 40 15.23 21.99 -36.34
C LYS A 40 15.91 21.11 -35.29
N ARG A 41 17.21 20.81 -35.44
CA ARG A 41 17.98 20.03 -34.44
C ARG A 41 18.04 20.73 -33.09
N SER A 42 18.24 22.04 -33.09
CA SER A 42 18.34 22.82 -31.86
C SER A 42 17.01 22.95 -31.14
N LEU A 43 15.90 23.02 -31.90
CA LEU A 43 14.56 22.91 -31.33
C LEU A 43 14.30 21.53 -30.74
N VAL A 44 14.72 20.43 -31.40
CA VAL A 44 14.62 19.08 -30.83
C VAL A 44 15.43 18.96 -29.52
N LEU A 45 16.66 19.49 -29.49
CA LEU A 45 17.50 19.47 -28.30
C LEU A 45 16.91 20.29 -27.14
N LEU A 46 16.15 21.34 -27.43
CA LEU A 46 15.48 22.18 -26.43
C LEU A 46 14.16 21.55 -25.94
N LEU A 47 13.32 21.09 -26.86
CA LEU A 47 11.95 20.65 -26.56
C LEU A 47 11.87 19.20 -26.10
N ALA A 48 12.62 18.28 -26.70
CA ALA A 48 12.52 16.86 -26.36
C ALA A 48 12.82 16.59 -24.87
N PRO A 49 13.84 17.20 -24.24
CA PRO A 49 14.07 17.00 -22.82
C PRO A 49 12.95 17.52 -21.92
N LEU A 50 12.37 18.68 -22.26
CA LEU A 50 11.23 19.24 -21.52
C LEU A 50 10.00 18.33 -21.61
N ILE A 51 9.72 17.80 -22.80
CA ILE A 51 8.58 16.90 -23.03
C ILE A 51 8.76 15.59 -22.26
N VAL A 52 9.94 14.96 -22.33
CA VAL A 52 10.19 13.68 -21.66
C VAL A 52 10.15 13.82 -20.14
N VAL A 53 10.84 14.82 -19.58
CA VAL A 53 10.83 15.06 -18.13
C VAL A 53 9.45 15.49 -17.65
N GLY A 54 8.78 16.39 -18.38
CA GLY A 54 7.42 16.80 -18.05
C GLY A 54 6.44 15.63 -18.05
N TYR A 55 6.58 14.72 -19.02
CA TYR A 55 5.74 13.53 -19.10
C TYR A 55 6.01 12.54 -17.97
N TYR A 56 7.27 12.31 -17.59
CA TYR A 56 7.58 11.48 -16.42
C TYR A 56 7.07 12.12 -15.11
N CYS A 57 7.24 13.43 -14.92
CA CYS A 57 6.70 14.14 -13.76
C CYS A 57 5.17 14.04 -13.69
N PHE A 58 4.49 14.08 -14.84
CA PHE A 58 3.05 13.83 -14.93
C PHE A 58 2.67 12.41 -14.47
N ILE A 59 3.40 11.39 -14.91
CA ILE A 59 3.20 10.00 -14.45
C ILE A 59 3.47 9.90 -12.95
N TRP A 60 4.57 10.48 -12.47
CA TRP A 60 4.94 10.45 -11.07
C TRP A 60 3.86 11.08 -10.18
N HIS A 61 3.40 12.29 -10.48
CA HIS A 61 2.41 12.97 -9.65
C HIS A 61 1.01 12.35 -9.71
N LEU A 62 0.56 11.90 -10.89
CA LEU A 62 -0.82 11.41 -11.03
C LEU A 62 -0.99 9.92 -10.75
N PHE A 63 0.06 9.12 -10.92
CA PHE A 63 -0.03 7.67 -10.78
C PHE A 63 0.81 7.15 -9.62
N ILE A 64 2.04 7.62 -9.42
CA ILE A 64 2.98 6.99 -8.46
C ILE A 64 2.92 7.62 -7.06
N CYS A 65 2.72 8.94 -6.96
CA CYS A 65 2.83 9.69 -5.70
C CYS A 65 1.52 9.81 -4.89
N ARG A 66 0.43 9.16 -5.32
CA ARG A 66 -0.87 9.26 -4.64
C ARG A 66 -0.93 8.33 -3.44
N ASP A 67 -1.54 8.81 -2.37
CA ASP A 67 -1.90 7.99 -1.21
C ASP A 67 -2.85 6.87 -1.67
N ARG A 68 -2.50 5.64 -1.31
CA ARG A 68 -3.27 4.43 -1.62
C ARG A 68 -3.25 3.49 -0.42
N ASP A 69 -4.29 2.69 -0.29
CA ASP A 69 -4.30 1.54 0.59
C ASP A 69 -3.51 0.41 -0.07
N ASP A 70 -2.49 -0.12 0.61
CA ASP A 70 -1.71 -1.26 0.12
C ASP A 70 -2.58 -2.53 0.01
N ALA A 71 -3.69 -2.60 0.78
CA ALA A 71 -4.59 -3.75 0.76
C ALA A 71 -5.47 -3.81 -0.50
N VAL A 72 -5.78 -2.66 -1.13
CA VAL A 72 -6.66 -2.58 -2.31
C VAL A 72 -6.00 -1.78 -3.41
N ASN A 73 -5.60 -2.49 -4.46
CA ASN A 73 -5.07 -1.88 -5.68
C ASN A 73 -6.18 -1.13 -6.43
N TYR A 74 -6.37 0.15 -6.12
CA TYR A 74 -7.32 1.02 -6.82
C TYR A 74 -6.60 2.12 -7.60
N GLY A 75 -6.93 2.26 -8.88
CA GLY A 75 -6.25 3.17 -9.79
C GLY A 75 -7.15 4.04 -10.63
N THR A 76 -6.51 4.88 -11.44
CA THR A 76 -7.15 5.64 -12.52
C THR A 76 -7.20 4.81 -13.79
N SER A 77 -8.20 5.08 -14.64
CA SER A 77 -8.29 4.47 -15.96
C SER A 77 -7.09 4.88 -16.83
N GLY A 78 -6.72 4.01 -17.78
CA GLY A 78 -5.67 4.30 -18.75
C GLY A 78 -4.24 4.02 -18.30
N GLY A 79 -4.03 3.46 -17.10
CA GLY A 79 -2.69 3.06 -16.61
C GLY A 79 -1.94 2.19 -17.61
N ARG A 80 -2.61 1.20 -18.23
CA ARG A 80 -2.04 0.36 -19.29
C ARG A 80 -1.46 1.17 -20.46
N TRP A 81 -2.21 2.14 -20.98
CA TRP A 81 -1.79 2.94 -22.14
C TRP A 81 -0.63 3.88 -21.78
N ILE A 82 -0.63 4.42 -20.57
CA ILE A 82 0.44 5.28 -20.06
C ILE A 82 1.74 4.49 -19.89
N PHE A 83 1.66 3.27 -19.35
CA PHE A 83 2.81 2.40 -19.23
C PHE A 83 3.46 2.07 -20.58
N TYR A 84 2.66 1.67 -21.59
CA TYR A 84 3.19 1.38 -22.92
C TYR A 84 3.64 2.61 -23.70
N SER A 85 2.99 3.76 -23.54
CA SER A 85 3.44 5.00 -24.19
C SER A 85 4.74 5.51 -23.58
N TRP A 86 4.95 5.37 -22.26
CA TRP A 86 6.25 5.63 -21.63
C TRP A 86 7.36 4.74 -22.20
N PHE A 87 7.07 3.45 -22.39
CA PHE A 87 8.01 2.53 -23.03
C PHE A 87 8.40 2.98 -24.45
N ILE A 88 7.42 3.37 -25.28
CA ILE A 88 7.67 3.89 -26.63
C ILE A 88 8.54 5.16 -26.58
N VAL A 89 8.23 6.10 -25.67
CA VAL A 89 9.03 7.32 -25.48
C VAL A 89 10.48 6.95 -25.10
N GLY A 90 10.68 5.96 -24.23
CA GLY A 90 12.00 5.50 -23.84
C GLY A 90 12.84 4.95 -25.00
N VAL A 91 12.21 4.24 -25.95
CA VAL A 91 12.90 3.69 -27.14
C VAL A 91 13.44 4.81 -28.05
N PHE A 92 12.62 5.84 -28.31
CA PHE A 92 12.99 6.89 -29.28
C PHE A 92 13.74 8.08 -28.68
N ALA A 93 13.58 8.35 -27.38
CA ALA A 93 14.13 9.56 -26.77
C ALA A 93 15.67 9.59 -26.75
N LEU A 94 16.34 8.43 -26.70
CA LEU A 94 17.80 8.34 -26.80
C LEU A 94 18.29 8.86 -28.16
N GLU A 95 17.59 8.48 -29.23
CA GLU A 95 17.90 8.91 -30.59
C GLU A 95 17.60 10.40 -30.80
N TRP A 96 16.51 10.91 -30.24
CA TRP A 96 16.19 12.34 -30.27
C TRP A 96 17.25 13.18 -29.56
N SER A 97 17.70 12.72 -28.38
CA SER A 97 18.79 13.35 -27.64
C SER A 97 20.08 13.35 -28.47
N ARG A 98 20.46 12.21 -29.05
CA ARG A 98 21.64 12.09 -29.91
C ARG A 98 21.55 13.04 -31.10
N TYR A 99 20.41 13.04 -31.79
CA TYR A 99 20.17 13.89 -32.97
C TYR A 99 20.31 15.38 -32.66
N GLY A 100 19.79 15.83 -31.52
CA GLY A 100 19.93 17.22 -31.07
C GLY A 100 21.37 17.58 -30.69
N LEU A 101 22.01 16.74 -29.87
CA LEU A 101 23.36 16.97 -29.34
C LEU A 101 24.43 16.97 -30.45
N LEU A 102 24.32 16.12 -31.46
CA LEU A 102 25.21 16.09 -32.62
C LEU A 102 25.30 17.45 -33.35
N GLY A 103 24.17 18.17 -33.43
CA GLY A 103 24.13 19.50 -34.03
C GLY A 103 24.83 20.56 -33.18
N ALA A 104 24.67 20.49 -31.86
CA ALA A 104 25.28 21.44 -30.93
C ALA A 104 26.77 21.14 -30.71
N GLU A 105 27.19 19.87 -30.80
CA GLU A 105 28.59 19.43 -30.73
C GLU A 105 29.45 20.12 -31.79
N CYS A 106 29.00 20.15 -33.05
CA CYS A 106 29.74 20.80 -34.13
C CYS A 106 29.97 22.29 -33.89
N ALA A 107 28.98 22.98 -33.31
CA ALA A 107 29.10 24.39 -32.95
C ALA A 107 30.01 24.60 -31.72
N ALA A 108 29.99 23.66 -30.77
CA ALA A 108 30.86 23.69 -29.60
C ALA A 108 32.34 23.44 -29.97
N LEU A 109 32.62 22.51 -30.89
CA LEU A 109 33.97 22.25 -31.41
C LEU A 109 34.55 23.47 -32.14
N GLN A 110 33.72 24.31 -32.76
CA GLN A 110 34.14 25.56 -33.40
C GLN A 110 34.37 26.71 -32.40
N SER A 111 34.00 26.54 -31.13
CA SER A 111 34.15 27.56 -30.10
C SER A 111 35.53 27.52 -29.46
N ARG A 112 36.08 28.69 -29.11
CA ARG A 112 37.39 28.81 -28.44
C ARG A 112 37.49 28.06 -27.10
N TRP A 113 36.37 27.71 -26.48
CA TRP A 113 36.32 27.17 -25.12
C TRP A 113 36.22 25.64 -25.08
N LEU A 114 35.63 25.03 -26.11
CA LEU A 114 35.33 23.59 -26.18
C LEU A 114 35.93 22.91 -27.42
N ARG A 115 36.89 23.56 -28.09
CA ARG A 115 37.62 23.03 -29.24
C ARG A 115 38.50 21.83 -28.84
N SER A 116 38.64 20.86 -29.75
CA SER A 116 39.69 19.83 -29.65
C SER A 116 41.05 20.43 -30.00
N HIS A 117 42.07 20.19 -29.17
CA HIS A 117 43.42 20.72 -29.44
C HIS A 117 44.20 19.84 -30.43
N ASP A 118 43.83 18.58 -30.53
CA ASP A 118 44.52 17.51 -31.24
C ASP A 118 43.57 16.74 -32.17
N MET A 119 44.13 16.09 -33.19
CA MET A 119 43.36 15.31 -34.16
C MET A 119 42.79 14.02 -33.56
N VAL A 120 43.45 13.47 -32.53
CA VAL A 120 42.95 12.33 -31.73
C VAL A 120 41.67 12.70 -30.97
N GLY A 121 41.65 13.86 -30.30
CA GLY A 121 40.44 14.39 -29.66
C GLY A 121 39.29 14.60 -30.66
N LEU A 122 39.59 15.09 -31.88
CA LEU A 122 38.59 15.28 -32.91
C LEU A 122 38.06 13.92 -33.45
N LEU A 123 38.92 12.91 -33.54
CA LEU A 123 38.55 11.55 -33.93
C LEU A 123 37.64 10.90 -32.87
N ASN A 124 37.81 11.18 -31.58
CA ASN A 124 36.86 10.75 -30.54
C ASN A 124 35.45 11.32 -30.76
N HIS A 125 35.33 12.52 -31.32
CA HIS A 125 34.03 13.12 -31.67
C HIS A 125 33.46 12.56 -32.98
N SER A 126 34.30 12.02 -33.86
CA SER A 126 33.85 11.38 -35.10
C SER A 126 32.98 10.16 -34.80
N GLY A 127 31.84 10.03 -35.50
CA GLY A 127 30.93 8.91 -35.31
C GLY A 127 30.15 8.90 -33.98
N SER A 128 30.13 10.01 -33.22
CA SER A 128 29.35 10.15 -31.98
C SER A 128 29.67 9.10 -30.91
N THR A 129 30.95 8.77 -30.71
CA THR A 129 31.34 7.72 -29.75
C THR A 129 30.83 8.00 -28.33
N TRP A 130 30.72 9.27 -27.95
CA TRP A 130 30.18 9.70 -26.65
C TRP A 130 28.72 9.26 -26.42
N SER A 131 27.94 8.91 -27.45
CA SER A 131 26.53 8.52 -27.30
C SER A 131 26.30 7.01 -27.17
N ASN A 132 27.34 6.19 -27.30
CA ASN A 132 27.21 4.73 -27.41
C ASN A 132 27.88 4.00 -26.23
N PRO A 133 27.39 2.80 -25.85
CA PRO A 133 27.95 2.04 -24.73
C PRO A 133 29.46 1.76 -24.84
N GLY A 134 29.97 1.48 -26.04
CA GLY A 134 31.41 1.28 -26.27
C GLY A 134 32.25 2.53 -25.95
N GLY A 135 31.74 3.72 -26.28
CA GLY A 135 32.42 4.97 -25.94
C GLY A 135 32.29 5.34 -24.47
N TRP A 136 31.19 4.98 -23.79
CA TRP A 136 31.07 5.13 -22.34
C TRP A 136 32.06 4.25 -21.59
N GLY A 137 32.23 3.00 -22.01
CA GLY A 137 33.23 2.09 -21.46
C GLY A 137 34.65 2.63 -21.62
N LEU A 138 34.99 3.11 -22.82
CA LEU A 138 36.27 3.79 -23.09
C LEU A 138 36.44 5.07 -22.26
N SER A 139 35.36 5.83 -22.04
CA SER A 139 35.37 7.03 -21.20
C SER A 139 35.73 6.68 -19.77
N PHE A 140 35.10 5.63 -19.24
CA PHE A 140 35.30 5.18 -17.89
C PHE A 140 36.70 4.62 -17.67
N THR A 141 37.20 3.76 -18.57
CA THR A 141 38.56 3.21 -18.45
C THR A 141 39.63 4.31 -18.55
N ARG A 142 39.45 5.29 -19.45
CA ARG A 142 40.35 6.45 -19.55
C ARG A 142 40.29 7.34 -18.32
N PHE A 143 39.10 7.57 -17.78
CA PHE A 143 38.95 8.32 -16.54
C PHE A 143 39.68 7.58 -15.42
N VAL A 144 39.39 6.30 -15.16
CA VAL A 144 40.02 5.53 -14.08
C VAL A 144 41.54 5.42 -14.20
N ASN A 145 42.07 5.26 -15.42
CA ASN A 145 43.50 5.02 -15.65
C ASN A 145 44.34 6.31 -15.80
N SER A 146 43.72 7.49 -15.88
CA SER A 146 44.46 8.76 -16.04
C SER A 146 44.80 9.42 -14.70
N GLU A 147 45.92 10.15 -14.65
CA GLU A 147 46.24 11.04 -13.52
C GLU A 147 45.15 12.11 -13.31
N ASP A 148 44.50 12.51 -14.40
CA ASP A 148 43.34 13.38 -14.41
C ASP A 148 42.16 12.74 -13.64
N GLY A 149 41.83 11.47 -13.87
CA GLY A 149 40.76 10.81 -13.12
C GLY A 149 40.98 10.70 -11.61
N ARG A 150 42.24 10.53 -11.14
CA ARG A 150 42.55 10.57 -9.70
C ARG A 150 42.25 11.94 -9.09
N LYS A 151 42.54 13.03 -9.81
CA LYS A 151 42.20 14.42 -9.41
C LYS A 151 40.70 14.68 -9.51
N GLY A 152 40.02 14.10 -10.50
CA GLY A 152 38.56 14.15 -10.65
C GLY A 152 37.81 13.41 -9.53
N TYR A 153 38.27 12.22 -9.14
CA TYR A 153 37.67 11.39 -8.09
C TYR A 153 37.73 12.08 -6.71
N THR A 154 38.87 12.70 -6.39
CA THR A 154 39.02 13.51 -5.17
C THR A 154 38.15 14.77 -5.20
N GLY A 155 37.88 15.34 -6.37
CA GLY A 155 36.90 16.41 -6.57
C GLY A 155 35.45 15.97 -6.35
N TRP A 156 35.03 14.86 -6.97
CA TRP A 156 33.69 14.27 -6.79
C TRP A 156 33.42 13.84 -5.35
N TYR A 157 34.42 13.26 -4.67
CA TYR A 157 34.32 12.94 -3.24
C TYR A 157 34.01 14.18 -2.40
N GLY A 158 34.59 15.34 -2.72
CA GLY A 158 34.26 16.62 -2.10
C GLY A 158 32.82 17.08 -2.37
N VAL A 159 32.33 16.93 -3.60
CA VAL A 159 30.95 17.25 -4.00
C VAL A 159 29.93 16.37 -3.26
N PHE A 160 30.14 15.05 -3.24
CA PHE A 160 29.25 14.12 -2.55
C PHE A 160 29.29 14.30 -1.02
N LYS A 161 30.46 14.61 -0.44
CA LYS A 161 30.58 14.92 0.99
C LYS A 161 29.79 16.20 1.36
N SER A 162 29.70 17.18 0.46
CA SER A 162 28.88 18.38 0.65
C SER A 162 27.37 18.13 0.58
N LEU A 163 26.91 17.09 -0.13
CA LEU A 163 25.50 16.70 -0.15
C LEU A 163 25.08 15.83 1.06
N LYS A 164 26.01 15.08 1.65
CA LYS A 164 25.73 14.07 2.68
C LYS A 164 25.43 14.65 4.08
N TRP A 165 25.65 15.95 4.33
CA TRP A 165 25.57 16.56 5.68
C TRP A 165 24.42 17.57 5.88
N GLY A 166 23.41 17.61 5.01
CA GLY A 166 22.20 18.42 5.24
C GLY A 166 22.36 19.94 5.20
N ILE A 167 23.58 20.46 5.05
CA ILE A 167 23.88 21.89 4.84
C ILE A 167 24.63 22.00 3.51
N PHE A 168 23.92 22.43 2.46
CA PHE A 168 24.54 22.71 1.16
C PHE A 168 25.50 23.89 1.31
N ASN A 169 26.81 23.64 1.24
CA ASN A 169 27.81 24.70 1.25
C ASN A 169 28.26 25.00 -0.19
N PRO A 170 27.73 26.07 -0.82
CA PRO A 170 27.90 26.32 -2.25
C PRO A 170 29.36 26.56 -2.65
N LEU A 171 30.20 27.04 -1.74
CA LEU A 171 31.62 27.28 -2.00
C LEU A 171 32.41 25.99 -2.19
N ASN A 172 32.21 25.01 -1.31
CA ASN A 172 32.87 23.70 -1.42
C ASN A 172 32.36 22.90 -2.64
N TRP A 173 31.08 23.04 -2.96
CA TRP A 173 30.49 22.47 -4.18
C TRP A 173 31.10 23.10 -5.44
N LEU A 174 31.20 24.44 -5.49
CA LEU A 174 31.83 25.16 -6.60
C LEU A 174 33.32 24.85 -6.74
N GLU A 175 34.06 24.69 -5.64
CA GLU A 175 35.47 24.27 -5.68
C GLU A 175 35.64 22.82 -6.15
N GLY A 176 34.80 21.91 -5.68
CA GLY A 176 34.75 20.52 -6.16
C GLY A 176 34.45 20.47 -7.66
N MET A 177 33.44 21.22 -8.11
CA MET A 177 33.10 21.37 -9.52
C MET A 177 34.22 22.00 -10.34
N LYS A 178 34.90 23.04 -9.83
CA LYS A 178 36.08 23.63 -10.50
C LYS A 178 37.21 22.61 -10.66
N ARG A 179 37.49 21.79 -9.64
CA ARG A 179 38.51 20.73 -9.71
C ARG A 179 38.14 19.67 -10.75
N VAL A 180 36.89 19.21 -10.75
CA VAL A 180 36.36 18.27 -11.77
C VAL A 180 36.47 18.86 -13.18
N CYS A 181 36.06 20.11 -13.40
CA CYS A 181 36.17 20.77 -14.71
C CYS A 181 37.63 21.04 -15.14
N SER A 182 38.52 21.36 -14.20
CA SER A 182 39.94 21.64 -14.48
C SER A 182 40.73 20.38 -14.87
N SER A 183 40.25 19.22 -14.44
CA SER A 183 40.87 17.92 -14.67
C SER A 183 40.64 17.37 -16.07
N LEU A 184 39.68 17.90 -16.84
CA LEU A 184 39.26 17.31 -18.12
C LEU A 184 39.96 17.97 -19.33
N LYS A 185 41.23 18.40 -19.22
CA LYS A 185 41.87 19.38 -20.13
C LYS A 185 41.82 19.03 -21.63
N HIS A 186 41.98 17.77 -22.03
CA HIS A 186 42.16 17.38 -23.43
C HIS A 186 40.88 16.93 -24.15
N HIS A 187 39.81 16.56 -23.41
CA HIS A 187 38.55 16.03 -23.97
C HIS A 187 37.29 16.58 -23.27
N LYS A 188 37.30 17.86 -22.85
CA LYS A 188 36.21 18.50 -22.07
C LYS A 188 34.82 18.27 -22.65
N LEU A 189 34.66 18.55 -23.95
CA LEU A 189 33.39 18.45 -24.64
C LEU A 189 32.89 17.01 -24.68
N TRP A 190 33.78 16.06 -24.99
CA TRP A 190 33.46 14.65 -25.08
C TRP A 190 32.97 14.09 -23.73
N TYR A 191 33.63 14.44 -22.62
CA TYR A 191 33.17 14.03 -21.29
C TYR A 191 31.82 14.66 -20.90
N MET A 192 31.56 15.93 -21.26
CA MET A 192 30.26 16.56 -21.02
C MET A 192 29.14 15.88 -21.81
N LEU A 193 29.35 15.60 -23.09
CA LEU A 193 28.37 14.92 -23.93
C LEU A 193 28.12 13.49 -23.46
N THR A 194 29.18 12.76 -23.08
CA THR A 194 29.10 11.44 -22.47
C THR A 194 28.30 11.46 -21.17
N LEU A 195 28.52 12.45 -20.29
CA LEU A 195 27.76 12.59 -19.04
C LEU A 195 26.26 12.80 -19.32
N LEU A 196 25.90 13.63 -20.31
CA LEU A 196 24.50 13.88 -20.67
C LEU A 196 23.84 12.64 -21.26
N SER A 197 24.49 11.94 -22.20
CA SER A 197 23.94 10.72 -22.78
C SER A 197 23.84 9.58 -21.76
N LEU A 198 24.84 9.42 -20.89
CA LEU A 198 24.85 8.40 -19.86
C LEU A 198 23.78 8.67 -18.79
N SER A 199 23.60 9.93 -18.40
CA SER A 199 22.54 10.31 -17.45
C SER A 199 21.16 9.91 -17.99
N PHE A 200 20.87 10.18 -19.26
CA PHE A 200 19.61 9.75 -19.86
C PHE A 200 19.48 8.22 -19.95
N TYR A 201 20.54 7.54 -20.38
CA TYR A 201 20.59 6.09 -20.46
C TYR A 201 20.36 5.40 -19.12
N ILE A 202 20.86 5.96 -18.01
CA ILE A 202 20.62 5.46 -16.65
C ILE A 202 19.20 5.81 -16.18
N GLY A 203 18.73 7.03 -16.47
CA GLY A 203 17.41 7.50 -16.05
C GLY A 203 16.26 6.68 -16.64
N LEU A 204 16.39 6.18 -17.87
CA LEU A 204 15.34 5.40 -18.54
C LEU A 204 15.03 4.06 -17.85
N PRO A 205 15.98 3.13 -17.63
CA PRO A 205 15.74 1.91 -16.86
C PRO A 205 15.29 2.19 -15.43
N LEU A 206 15.87 3.20 -14.77
CA LEU A 206 15.45 3.60 -13.42
C LEU A 206 13.99 4.06 -13.40
N SER A 207 13.55 4.81 -14.41
CA SER A 207 12.15 5.22 -14.54
C SER A 207 11.21 4.02 -14.70
N GLY A 208 11.64 2.98 -15.42
CA GLY A 208 10.89 1.74 -15.59
C GLY A 208 10.67 1.00 -14.27
N ILE A 209 11.70 0.84 -13.44
CA ILE A 209 11.58 0.13 -12.14
C ILE A 209 10.87 0.93 -11.05
N THR A 210 10.61 2.23 -11.27
CA THR A 210 9.82 3.05 -10.34
C THR A 210 8.31 2.85 -10.50
N MET A 211 7.88 2.17 -11.56
CA MET A 211 6.48 1.91 -11.86
C MET A 211 6.26 0.45 -12.24
N GLU A 212 5.17 -0.15 -11.79
CA GLU A 212 4.81 -1.53 -12.14
C GLU A 212 3.36 -1.60 -12.61
N LEU A 213 3.06 -2.50 -13.55
CA LEU A 213 1.72 -2.73 -14.04
C LEU A 213 1.10 -3.92 -13.30
N SER A 214 0.17 -3.64 -12.39
CA SER A 214 -0.49 -4.66 -11.57
C SER A 214 -1.99 -4.77 -11.92
N ASP A 215 -2.58 -5.90 -11.55
CA ASP A 215 -4.03 -6.03 -11.45
C ASP A 215 -4.57 -5.16 -10.32
N GLY A 216 -5.72 -4.53 -10.58
CA GLY A 216 -6.42 -3.69 -9.63
C GLY A 216 -7.79 -3.27 -10.16
N TYR A 217 -8.38 -2.25 -9.55
CA TYR A 217 -9.73 -1.79 -9.83
C TYR A 217 -9.75 -0.36 -10.33
N VAL A 218 -10.68 -0.07 -11.23
CA VAL A 218 -10.91 1.26 -11.78
C VAL A 218 -12.39 1.60 -11.66
N LYS A 219 -12.68 2.85 -11.29
CA LYS A 219 -14.03 3.37 -11.14
C LYS A 219 -14.85 3.23 -12.42
N THR A 220 -16.10 2.77 -12.27
CA THR A 220 -17.10 2.78 -13.33
C THR A 220 -18.35 3.52 -12.88
N ASN A 221 -19.18 3.95 -13.84
CA ASN A 221 -20.46 4.61 -13.56
C ASN A 221 -21.61 3.61 -13.38
N SER A 222 -21.33 2.31 -13.39
CA SER A 222 -22.33 1.28 -13.15
C SER A 222 -22.73 1.24 -11.68
N ARG A 223 -24.02 1.03 -11.43
CA ARG A 223 -24.54 0.85 -10.07
C ARG A 223 -24.14 -0.54 -9.57
N PRO A 224 -23.53 -0.65 -8.37
CA PRO A 224 -23.13 -1.93 -7.82
C PRO A 224 -24.33 -2.67 -7.23
N ASP A 225 -24.25 -4.00 -7.29
CA ASP A 225 -25.05 -4.91 -6.49
C ASP A 225 -24.35 -5.14 -5.16
N VAL A 226 -25.02 -4.84 -4.04
CA VAL A 226 -24.41 -4.81 -2.70
C VAL A 226 -25.16 -5.68 -1.70
N VAL A 227 -24.42 -6.15 -0.71
CA VAL A 227 -24.92 -6.90 0.45
C VAL A 227 -24.85 -6.02 1.68
N GLY A 228 -25.89 -6.08 2.49
CA GLY A 228 -26.01 -5.32 3.72
C GLY A 228 -27.39 -4.70 3.84
N ARG A 229 -27.71 -4.28 5.06
CA ARG A 229 -28.99 -3.66 5.37
C ARG A 229 -29.07 -2.23 4.87
N LYS A 230 -30.30 -1.82 4.56
CA LYS A 230 -30.65 -0.46 4.20
C LYS A 230 -31.10 0.30 5.43
N TRP A 231 -31.22 1.61 5.27
CA TRP A 231 -31.80 2.47 6.29
C TRP A 231 -33.25 2.08 6.62
N GLU A 232 -34.07 1.74 5.62
CA GLU A 232 -35.49 1.43 5.77
C GLU A 232 -35.76 0.06 6.41
N ASN A 233 -34.87 -0.91 6.20
CA ASN A 233 -35.08 -2.30 6.62
C ASN A 233 -34.17 -2.75 7.77
N MET A 234 -33.48 -1.81 8.42
CA MET A 234 -32.54 -2.10 9.50
C MET A 234 -33.22 -2.85 10.66
N HIS A 235 -34.45 -2.47 11.00
CA HIS A 235 -35.25 -3.06 12.08
C HIS A 235 -36.07 -4.31 11.69
N SER A 236 -36.20 -4.62 10.41
CA SER A 236 -36.97 -5.78 9.93
C SER A 236 -36.19 -7.08 10.16
N ARG A 237 -36.21 -7.55 11.42
CA ARG A 237 -35.49 -8.75 11.89
C ARG A 237 -36.32 -9.51 12.91
N ALA A 238 -36.29 -10.84 12.81
CA ALA A 238 -36.76 -11.71 13.88
C ALA A 238 -35.69 -11.79 14.98
N TRP A 239 -35.98 -11.24 16.16
CA TRP A 239 -35.05 -11.17 17.30
C TRP A 239 -34.41 -12.53 17.65
N MET A 240 -35.22 -13.59 17.71
CA MET A 240 -34.74 -14.92 18.07
C MET A 240 -33.67 -15.45 17.12
N TRP A 241 -33.81 -15.17 15.82
CA TRP A 241 -32.84 -15.61 14.80
C TRP A 241 -31.57 -14.75 14.83
N TYR A 242 -31.71 -13.45 15.10
CA TYR A 242 -30.58 -12.53 15.18
C TYR A 242 -29.63 -12.92 16.33
N ALA A 243 -30.15 -13.03 17.54
CA ALA A 243 -29.32 -13.36 18.71
C ALA A 243 -28.73 -14.77 18.63
N SER A 244 -29.51 -15.75 18.15
CA SER A 244 -29.02 -17.13 17.99
C SER A 244 -27.88 -17.24 16.99
N ASN A 245 -27.94 -16.51 15.86
CA ASN A 245 -26.90 -16.58 14.85
C ASN A 245 -25.57 -16.00 15.34
N ILE A 246 -25.63 -14.92 16.14
CA ILE A 246 -24.43 -14.35 16.77
C ILE A 246 -23.85 -15.35 17.76
N GLU A 247 -24.69 -15.93 18.62
CA GLU A 247 -24.28 -16.91 19.62
C GLU A 247 -23.61 -18.13 18.96
N GLU A 248 -24.22 -18.71 17.92
CA GLU A 248 -23.67 -19.87 17.20
C GLU A 248 -22.38 -19.54 16.45
N ALA A 249 -22.30 -18.40 15.76
CA ALA A 249 -21.08 -17.97 15.07
C ALA A 249 -19.92 -17.71 16.03
N TRP A 250 -20.21 -17.11 17.19
CA TRP A 250 -19.24 -16.92 18.27
C TRP A 250 -18.79 -18.24 18.89
N LYS A 251 -19.73 -19.16 19.20
CA LYS A 251 -19.44 -20.47 19.80
C LYS A 251 -18.43 -21.29 19.00
N VAL A 252 -18.55 -21.27 17.67
CA VAL A 252 -17.65 -22.02 16.77
C VAL A 252 -16.33 -21.28 16.46
N GLY A 253 -16.16 -20.07 16.98
CA GLY A 253 -14.98 -19.25 16.70
C GLY A 253 -14.87 -18.80 15.25
N SER A 254 -16.01 -18.50 14.61
CA SER A 254 -16.03 -18.05 13.22
C SER A 254 -15.30 -16.71 13.10
N PRO A 255 -14.30 -16.57 12.21
CA PRO A 255 -13.60 -15.31 12.06
C PRO A 255 -14.58 -14.23 11.58
N ALA A 256 -14.51 -13.05 12.21
CA ALA A 256 -15.33 -11.89 11.83
C ALA A 256 -14.81 -11.26 10.53
N ILE A 257 -15.09 -11.91 9.39
CA ILE A 257 -14.70 -11.49 8.04
C ILE A 257 -15.82 -10.68 7.40
N VAL A 258 -15.48 -9.53 6.81
CA VAL A 258 -16.45 -8.71 6.06
C VAL A 258 -16.83 -9.39 4.73
N PRO A 259 -18.13 -9.44 4.35
CA PRO A 259 -18.57 -10.10 3.12
C PRO A 259 -18.16 -9.34 1.84
N GLY A 260 -18.31 -10.01 0.69
CA GLY A 260 -18.01 -9.44 -0.63
C GLY A 260 -16.51 -9.21 -0.86
N ILE A 261 -16.14 -8.04 -1.40
CA ILE A 261 -14.73 -7.61 -1.48
C ILE A 261 -14.14 -7.37 -0.08
N GLY A 262 -15.00 -7.15 0.92
CA GLY A 262 -14.61 -7.13 2.33
C GLY A 262 -13.76 -5.93 2.73
N ILE A 263 -14.16 -4.70 2.37
CA ILE A 263 -13.38 -3.50 2.73
C ILE A 263 -13.97 -2.87 4.00
N LEU A 264 -13.15 -2.78 5.05
CA LEU A 264 -13.41 -1.95 6.22
C LEU A 264 -12.92 -0.54 5.96
N TYR A 265 -13.80 0.45 6.01
CA TYR A 265 -13.42 1.84 5.80
C TYR A 265 -13.00 2.48 7.13
N THR A 266 -11.82 3.10 7.17
CA THR A 266 -11.29 3.78 8.36
C THR A 266 -11.38 5.29 8.22
N ALA A 267 -11.34 6.03 9.34
CA ALA A 267 -11.14 7.47 9.28
C ALA A 267 -9.77 7.81 8.67
N SER A 268 -9.64 8.99 8.04
CA SER A 268 -8.45 9.38 7.27
C SER A 268 -7.16 9.52 8.10
N TYR A 269 -7.28 9.75 9.40
CA TYR A 269 -6.14 9.87 10.33
C TYR A 269 -5.65 8.52 10.87
N ILE A 270 -6.31 7.39 10.53
CA ILE A 270 -5.94 6.06 11.03
C ILE A 270 -4.95 5.39 10.07
N GLU A 271 -3.78 5.03 10.60
CA GLU A 271 -2.79 4.23 9.89
C GLU A 271 -3.19 2.75 9.83
N ARG A 272 -3.84 2.36 8.71
CA ARG A 272 -4.35 0.99 8.48
C ARG A 272 -3.28 -0.10 8.64
N GLY A 273 -2.04 0.18 8.25
CA GLY A 273 -0.92 -0.77 8.30
C GLY A 273 -0.56 -1.28 9.70
N ARG A 274 -1.01 -0.60 10.78
CA ARG A 274 -0.81 -1.06 12.17
C ARG A 274 -1.68 -2.27 12.52
N TYR A 275 -2.83 -2.43 11.87
CA TYR A 275 -3.82 -3.46 12.22
C TYR A 275 -3.70 -4.66 11.29
N LYS A 276 -3.42 -5.85 11.85
CA LYS A 276 -3.23 -7.08 11.06
C LYS A 276 -4.44 -7.42 10.19
N GLY A 277 -5.67 -7.22 10.71
CA GLY A 277 -6.92 -7.49 9.98
C GLY A 277 -7.23 -6.55 8.82
N LEU A 278 -6.48 -5.44 8.69
CA LEU A 278 -6.67 -4.44 7.63
C LEU A 278 -5.64 -4.54 6.49
N LYS A 279 -4.59 -5.37 6.65
CA LYS A 279 -3.48 -5.47 5.67
C LYS A 279 -3.86 -6.14 4.35
N SER A 280 -4.91 -6.97 4.36
CA SER A 280 -5.37 -7.71 3.19
C SER A 280 -6.89 -7.70 3.14
N VAL A 281 -7.43 -7.71 1.92
CA VAL A 281 -8.86 -7.94 1.68
C VAL A 281 -9.14 -9.42 1.37
N PRO A 282 -10.25 -10.00 1.87
CA PRO A 282 -11.27 -9.36 2.72
C PRO A 282 -10.73 -9.08 4.12
N ASN A 283 -11.08 -7.92 4.65
CA ASN A 283 -10.66 -7.47 5.98
C ASN A 283 -11.39 -8.26 7.07
N THR A 284 -10.70 -8.40 8.21
CA THR A 284 -11.22 -9.05 9.40
C THR A 284 -11.23 -8.07 10.57
N LEU A 285 -12.27 -8.12 11.40
CA LEU A 285 -12.29 -7.30 12.61
C LEU A 285 -11.19 -7.78 13.58
N PRO A 286 -10.34 -6.87 14.10
CA PRO A 286 -9.26 -7.20 15.02
C PRO A 286 -9.78 -7.80 16.32
N MET A 287 -9.12 -8.87 16.77
CA MET A 287 -9.41 -9.54 18.05
C MET A 287 -8.43 -9.12 19.16
N ASP A 288 -7.26 -8.59 18.81
CA ASP A 288 -6.16 -8.33 19.77
C ASP A 288 -5.97 -6.83 20.08
N ASP A 289 -6.03 -5.94 19.07
CA ASP A 289 -5.53 -4.55 19.17
C ASP A 289 -6.63 -3.47 19.31
N GLY A 290 -7.85 -3.87 19.69
CA GLY A 290 -9.02 -2.98 19.66
C GLY A 290 -9.48 -2.67 18.23
N LEU A 291 -10.76 -2.29 18.06
CA LEU A 291 -11.25 -1.75 16.81
C LEU A 291 -11.14 -0.21 16.85
N PRO A 292 -10.23 0.40 16.06
CA PRO A 292 -10.23 1.85 15.89
C PRO A 292 -11.54 2.32 15.22
N GLU A 293 -11.69 3.62 15.02
CA GLU A 293 -12.88 4.13 14.35
C GLU A 293 -13.01 3.59 12.92
N MET A 294 -14.12 2.89 12.67
CA MET A 294 -14.43 2.29 11.37
C MET A 294 -15.87 2.56 10.94
N PHE A 295 -16.10 2.40 9.65
CA PHE A 295 -17.40 2.46 9.01
C PHE A 295 -17.67 1.19 8.19
N LEU A 296 -18.70 0.45 8.61
CA LEU A 296 -19.23 -0.71 7.90
C LEU A 296 -20.31 -0.25 6.92
N ALA A 297 -19.93 -0.23 5.64
CA ALA A 297 -20.83 0.06 4.53
C ALA A 297 -21.39 -1.22 3.91
N PRO A 298 -22.49 -1.16 3.12
CA PRO A 298 -22.87 -2.24 2.23
C PRO A 298 -21.69 -2.67 1.35
N GLN A 299 -21.52 -3.97 1.12
CA GLN A 299 -20.35 -4.53 0.43
C GLN A 299 -20.71 -4.99 -0.98
N GLY A 300 -19.89 -4.60 -1.96
CA GLY A 300 -20.00 -5.07 -3.35
C GLY A 300 -19.06 -6.23 -3.64
N ARG A 301 -19.17 -6.80 -4.84
CA ARG A 301 -18.17 -7.77 -5.37
C ARG A 301 -16.84 -7.12 -5.71
N THR A 302 -16.87 -5.83 -6.00
CA THR A 302 -15.72 -5.00 -6.31
C THR A 302 -15.75 -3.75 -5.42
N PRO A 303 -14.64 -3.01 -5.29
CA PRO A 303 -14.61 -1.80 -4.49
C PRO A 303 -15.64 -0.78 -4.99
N ILE A 304 -16.39 -0.19 -4.06
CA ILE A 304 -17.46 0.77 -4.31
C ILE A 304 -17.01 2.17 -3.90
N SER A 305 -17.52 3.20 -4.58
CA SER A 305 -17.29 4.60 -4.20
C SER A 305 -18.57 5.42 -4.24
N GLY A 306 -18.66 6.44 -3.38
CA GLY A 306 -19.80 7.33 -3.28
C GLY A 306 -20.42 7.36 -1.89
N ARG A 307 -21.56 8.04 -1.76
CA ARG A 307 -22.25 8.24 -0.49
C ARG A 307 -23.21 7.09 -0.20
N THR A 308 -23.10 6.51 0.98
CA THR A 308 -23.95 5.39 1.41
C THR A 308 -24.20 5.42 2.91
N TRP A 309 -25.33 4.81 3.30
CA TRP A 309 -25.67 4.50 4.67
C TRP A 309 -24.79 3.37 5.20
N GLY A 310 -24.50 3.37 6.49
CA GLY A 310 -23.77 2.30 7.14
C GLY A 310 -23.67 2.48 8.64
N PHE A 311 -22.77 1.70 9.24
CA PHE A 311 -22.61 1.59 10.68
C PHE A 311 -21.21 2.03 11.10
N ARG A 312 -21.12 3.13 11.85
CA ARG A 312 -19.87 3.66 12.41
C ARG A 312 -19.68 3.09 13.81
N LEU A 313 -18.52 2.51 14.08
CA LEU A 313 -18.23 1.91 15.37
C LEU A 313 -16.75 1.99 15.76
N SER A 314 -16.52 1.90 17.06
CA SER A 314 -15.22 1.61 17.67
C SER A 314 -15.48 0.84 18.96
N TYR A 315 -14.62 -0.13 19.27
CA TYR A 315 -14.69 -0.85 20.54
C TYR A 315 -13.32 -1.32 20.98
N ASN A 316 -13.11 -1.39 22.29
CA ASN A 316 -11.88 -1.89 22.88
C ASN A 316 -12.19 -2.57 24.21
N CYS A 317 -11.64 -3.77 24.40
CA CYS A 317 -11.74 -4.51 25.64
C CYS A 317 -10.36 -4.54 26.32
N SER A 318 -10.32 -4.11 27.58
CA SER A 318 -9.12 -4.06 28.40
C SER A 318 -9.24 -5.01 29.60
N ILE A 319 -8.13 -5.70 29.90
CA ILE A 319 -8.04 -6.59 31.07
C ILE A 319 -7.89 -5.74 32.33
N ILE A 320 -8.62 -6.10 33.38
CA ILE A 320 -8.66 -5.36 34.64
C ILE A 320 -7.80 -6.07 35.70
N GLU A 321 -6.98 -5.27 36.40
CA GLU A 321 -6.09 -5.77 37.47
C GLU A 321 -6.53 -5.35 38.88
N LYS A 322 -7.36 -4.30 38.98
CA LYS A 322 -7.83 -3.75 40.27
C LYS A 322 -9.32 -3.51 40.23
N GLN A 323 -10.01 -3.83 41.32
CA GLN A 323 -11.46 -3.60 41.43
C GLN A 323 -11.85 -2.14 41.18
N SER A 324 -11.02 -1.17 41.58
CA SER A 324 -11.28 0.27 41.39
C SER A 324 -11.32 0.73 39.92
N GLN A 325 -10.93 -0.11 38.97
CA GLN A 325 -11.01 0.20 37.54
C GLN A 325 -12.41 -0.07 36.96
N PHE A 326 -13.24 -0.82 37.69
CA PHE A 326 -14.67 -0.94 37.40
C PHE A 326 -15.40 0.35 37.80
N THR A 327 -16.45 0.65 37.05
CA THR A 327 -17.32 1.82 37.18
C THR A 327 -18.73 1.39 37.58
N LEU A 328 -19.21 0.26 37.06
CA LEU A 328 -20.55 -0.26 37.30
C LEU A 328 -20.54 -1.30 38.42
N LEU A 329 -19.59 -2.24 38.41
CA LEU A 329 -19.51 -3.30 39.42
C LEU A 329 -19.03 -2.82 40.80
N THR A 330 -18.50 -1.60 40.89
CA THR A 330 -18.13 -0.93 42.15
C THR A 330 -19.33 -0.31 42.87
N ASP A 331 -20.33 0.21 42.15
CA ASP A 331 -21.50 0.87 42.72
C ASP A 331 -22.67 -0.12 42.86
N ARG A 332 -22.56 -0.99 43.87
CA ARG A 332 -23.53 -2.06 44.13
C ARG A 332 -24.90 -1.58 44.60
N GLY A 333 -25.10 -0.26 44.77
CA GLY A 333 -26.36 0.37 45.19
C GLY A 333 -27.19 0.98 44.07
N ALA A 334 -26.72 0.95 42.82
CA ALA A 334 -27.38 1.65 41.71
C ALA A 334 -28.64 0.94 41.18
N SER A 335 -29.56 1.75 40.64
CA SER A 335 -30.95 1.47 40.24
C SER A 335 -31.19 0.16 39.48
N ALA A 336 -32.42 -0.41 39.61
CA ALA A 336 -32.87 -1.71 39.08
C ALA A 336 -32.63 -2.01 37.58
N LYS A 337 -32.16 -1.02 36.78
CA LYS A 337 -31.79 -1.17 35.37
C LYS A 337 -30.30 -1.54 35.14
N GLN A 338 -29.49 -1.60 36.19
CA GLN A 338 -28.03 -1.82 36.12
C GLN A 338 -27.58 -3.08 36.90
N GLN A 339 -28.50 -4.04 37.12
CA GLN A 339 -28.19 -5.21 37.94
C GLN A 339 -27.30 -6.20 37.18
N PRO A 340 -26.27 -6.76 37.83
CA PRO A 340 -25.39 -7.72 37.18
C PRO A 340 -26.16 -8.99 36.83
N ILE A 341 -25.98 -9.46 35.60
CA ILE A 341 -26.52 -10.75 35.18
C ILE A 341 -25.62 -11.84 35.77
N GLN A 342 -26.22 -12.75 36.54
CA GLN A 342 -25.52 -13.83 37.24
C GLN A 342 -25.86 -15.18 36.64
N HIS A 343 -24.85 -15.93 36.22
CA HIS A 343 -25.04 -17.28 35.70
C HIS A 343 -23.99 -18.26 36.18
N LEU A 344 -24.42 -19.51 36.32
CA LEU A 344 -23.59 -20.69 36.54
C LEU A 344 -23.81 -21.62 35.35
N SER A 345 -22.73 -22.08 34.70
CA SER A 345 -22.83 -22.94 33.51
C SER A 345 -23.62 -24.24 33.77
N SER A 346 -24.67 -24.50 32.97
CA SER A 346 -25.51 -25.72 33.00
C SER A 346 -24.86 -26.88 32.21
N PRO A 347 -24.93 -28.15 32.65
CA PRO A 347 -24.27 -29.26 31.97
C PRO A 347 -25.23 -30.14 31.16
N LYS A 348 -25.11 -30.09 29.82
CA LYS A 348 -25.47 -31.22 28.93
C LYS A 348 -24.51 -32.40 29.10
N TYR A 349 -23.27 -32.09 29.53
CA TYR A 349 -22.15 -33.02 29.73
C TYR A 349 -21.48 -32.73 31.08
N SER A 350 -20.84 -33.73 31.68
CA SER A 350 -20.08 -33.47 32.90
C SER A 350 -18.75 -32.78 32.59
N HIS A 351 -18.54 -31.61 33.17
CA HIS A 351 -17.33 -30.80 33.03
C HIS A 351 -16.49 -30.83 34.31
N ASN A 352 -15.17 -30.71 34.19
CA ASN A 352 -14.27 -30.57 35.34
C ASN A 352 -14.04 -29.10 35.75
N VAL A 353 -14.59 -28.14 34.99
CA VAL A 353 -14.50 -26.70 35.28
C VAL A 353 -15.87 -26.04 35.18
N HIS A 354 -16.14 -25.09 36.07
CA HIS A 354 -17.37 -24.29 36.13
C HIS A 354 -17.03 -22.82 36.36
N GLY A 355 -17.88 -21.92 35.89
CA GLY A 355 -17.70 -20.48 36.04
C GLY A 355 -18.92 -19.82 36.69
N TYR A 356 -18.68 -18.93 37.65
CA TYR A 356 -19.65 -17.95 38.12
C TYR A 356 -19.28 -16.59 37.53
N VAL A 357 -20.25 -15.95 36.88
CA VAL A 357 -20.05 -14.73 36.11
C VAL A 357 -20.95 -13.62 36.62
N GLU A 358 -20.40 -12.40 36.71
CA GLU A 358 -21.16 -11.17 36.86
C GLU A 358 -20.88 -10.25 35.66
N VAL A 359 -21.96 -9.83 34.99
CA VAL A 359 -21.88 -8.88 33.87
C VAL A 359 -22.72 -7.64 34.18
N ALA A 360 -22.12 -6.47 34.17
CA ALA A 360 -22.82 -5.19 34.28
C ALA A 360 -22.69 -4.40 32.97
N SER A 361 -23.77 -3.71 32.60
CA SER A 361 -23.86 -2.94 31.37
C SER A 361 -24.60 -1.63 31.60
N ARG A 362 -24.14 -0.53 30.99
CA ARG A 362 -24.82 0.77 31.00
C ARG A 362 -25.62 0.90 29.70
N GLU A 363 -26.85 0.40 29.68
CA GLU A 363 -27.60 0.24 28.43
C GLU A 363 -28.61 1.36 28.14
N ALA A 364 -28.46 1.98 26.98
CA ALA A 364 -29.61 2.37 26.16
C ALA A 364 -29.97 1.16 25.28
N LEU A 365 -31.23 0.72 25.34
CA LEU A 365 -31.68 -0.54 24.72
C LEU A 365 -31.74 -0.49 23.18
N SER A 366 -31.73 0.71 22.58
CA SER A 366 -32.00 0.91 21.15
C SER A 366 -31.40 2.24 20.64
N TYR A 367 -31.32 2.38 19.32
CA TYR A 367 -30.92 3.64 18.65
C TYR A 367 -32.12 4.59 18.51
N GLU A 368 -32.63 5.12 19.62
CA GLU A 368 -33.82 6.01 19.62
C GLU A 368 -33.47 7.51 19.51
N ALA A 369 -32.22 7.89 19.76
CA ALA A 369 -31.75 9.27 19.71
C ALA A 369 -30.36 9.36 19.05
N PRO A 370 -30.01 10.51 18.44
CA PRO A 370 -28.69 10.72 17.90
C PRO A 370 -27.66 10.66 19.03
N SER A 371 -26.67 9.80 18.87
CA SER A 371 -25.49 9.77 19.73
C SER A 371 -24.42 10.63 19.10
N ASN A 372 -24.04 11.74 19.74
CA ASN A 372 -22.84 12.47 19.36
C ASN A 372 -21.67 11.48 19.41
N PHE A 373 -21.17 11.04 18.26
CA PHE A 373 -20.02 10.15 18.19
C PHE A 373 -18.78 11.00 18.43
N ASP A 374 -18.25 10.96 19.64
CA ASP A 374 -16.97 11.57 19.99
C ASP A 374 -16.03 10.50 20.55
N PRO A 375 -14.98 10.11 19.79
CA PRO A 375 -14.00 9.13 20.24
C PRO A 375 -13.17 9.63 21.44
N GLU A 376 -13.14 10.95 21.72
CA GLU A 376 -12.41 11.54 22.84
C GLU A 376 -13.28 11.68 24.11
N ALA A 377 -14.60 11.75 23.97
CA ALA A 377 -15.52 11.85 25.11
C ALA A 377 -15.88 10.47 25.71
N SER A 378 -15.00 9.98 26.59
CA SER A 378 -15.19 8.71 27.32
C SER A 378 -16.53 8.56 28.09
N SER A 379 -17.23 9.67 28.37
CA SER A 379 -18.53 9.67 29.04
C SER A 379 -19.69 9.15 28.17
N GLN A 380 -19.51 9.09 26.85
CA GLN A 380 -20.54 8.70 25.88
C GLN A 380 -20.42 7.23 25.43
N TRP A 381 -19.38 6.53 25.85
CA TRP A 381 -19.14 5.13 25.48
C TRP A 381 -20.05 4.22 26.30
N ASP A 382 -20.62 3.23 25.62
CA ASP A 382 -21.32 2.12 26.27
C ASP A 382 -20.26 1.23 26.94
N ILE A 383 -20.54 0.85 28.19
CA ILE A 383 -19.58 0.14 29.04
C ILE A 383 -20.16 -1.22 29.38
N ILE A 384 -19.38 -2.28 29.14
CA ILE A 384 -19.62 -3.63 29.65
C ILE A 384 -18.48 -4.01 30.58
N GLU A 385 -18.84 -4.44 31.77
CA GLU A 385 -17.91 -4.94 32.78
C GLU A 385 -18.24 -6.39 33.08
N TYR A 386 -17.21 -7.22 33.07
CA TYR A 386 -17.32 -8.67 33.20
C TYR A 386 -16.34 -9.17 34.25
N VAL A 387 -16.81 -9.93 35.22
CA VAL A 387 -15.98 -10.61 36.22
C VAL A 387 -16.33 -12.08 36.26
N LEU A 388 -15.30 -12.92 36.33
CA LEU A 388 -15.42 -14.38 36.28
C LEU A 388 -14.61 -15.03 37.40
N TRP A 389 -15.30 -15.88 38.16
CA TRP A 389 -14.71 -16.80 39.13
C TRP A 389 -14.80 -18.23 38.60
N GLN A 390 -13.69 -18.95 38.60
CA GLN A 390 -13.58 -20.27 37.99
C GLN A 390 -13.32 -21.34 39.05
N LEU A 391 -14.06 -22.44 38.96
CA LEU A 391 -14.05 -23.56 39.90
C LEU A 391 -13.61 -24.81 39.18
N ARG A 392 -12.71 -25.59 39.78
CA ARG A 392 -12.32 -26.92 39.31
C ARG A 392 -12.92 -28.00 40.20
N ILE A 393 -13.54 -28.99 39.59
CA ILE A 393 -14.10 -30.18 40.25
C ILE A 393 -13.43 -31.44 39.68
N PRO A 394 -13.44 -32.58 40.40
CA PRO A 394 -12.89 -33.81 39.86
C PRO A 394 -13.69 -34.25 38.62
N PRO A 395 -13.03 -34.78 37.57
CA PRO A 395 -13.73 -35.29 36.41
C PRO A 395 -14.59 -36.51 36.79
N SER A 396 -15.62 -36.80 36.00
CA SER A 396 -16.52 -37.93 36.28
C SER A 396 -15.86 -39.31 36.17
N TYR A 397 -14.77 -39.41 35.40
CA TYR A 397 -14.01 -40.66 35.24
C TYR A 397 -12.60 -40.51 35.81
N SER A 398 -12.19 -41.47 36.64
CA SER A 398 -10.83 -41.49 37.22
C SER A 398 -9.73 -41.57 36.15
N LYS A 399 -10.00 -42.21 35.01
CA LYS A 399 -9.05 -42.29 33.88
C LYS A 399 -8.88 -40.97 33.12
N SER A 400 -9.75 -39.99 33.32
CA SER A 400 -9.70 -38.68 32.66
C SER A 400 -9.14 -37.58 33.58
N GLU A 401 -8.38 -37.96 34.61
CA GLU A 401 -7.71 -37.01 35.49
C GLU A 401 -6.60 -36.24 34.76
N VAL A 402 -6.68 -34.91 34.80
CA VAL A 402 -5.67 -34.01 34.21
C VAL A 402 -4.50 -33.88 35.19
N LYS A 403 -3.39 -34.57 34.88
CA LYS A 403 -2.16 -34.52 35.70
C LYS A 403 -1.49 -33.13 35.74
N ASN A 404 -1.53 -32.41 34.62
CA ASN A 404 -0.89 -31.08 34.48
C ASN A 404 -1.94 -30.02 34.17
N PHE A 405 -2.80 -29.72 35.14
CA PHE A 405 -3.81 -28.67 34.98
C PHE A 405 -3.16 -27.29 35.06
N ASN A 406 -3.44 -26.42 34.10
CA ASN A 406 -2.92 -25.06 34.08
C ASN A 406 -3.79 -24.13 34.95
N SER A 407 -3.34 -23.90 36.19
CA SER A 407 -3.97 -22.97 37.13
C SER A 407 -3.40 -21.54 37.06
N LYS A 408 -2.42 -21.26 36.20
CA LYS A 408 -1.78 -19.94 36.14
C LYS A 408 -2.71 -18.94 35.45
N LEU A 409 -3.15 -17.94 36.22
CA LEU A 409 -3.96 -16.81 35.75
C LEU A 409 -3.20 -15.53 36.07
N GLU A 410 -2.72 -14.84 35.04
CA GLU A 410 -2.08 -13.53 35.19
C GLU A 410 -2.45 -12.63 33.98
N PRO A 411 -2.91 -11.38 34.21
CA PRO A 411 -3.16 -10.75 35.52
C PRO A 411 -4.50 -11.17 36.15
N VAL A 412 -4.63 -11.00 37.47
CA VAL A 412 -5.85 -11.27 38.25
C VAL A 412 -6.29 -10.01 38.98
N ILE A 413 -7.57 -9.91 39.34
CA ILE A 413 -8.10 -8.73 40.03
C ILE A 413 -7.68 -8.77 41.50
N GLN A 414 -6.97 -7.73 41.94
CA GLN A 414 -6.59 -7.52 43.34
C GLN A 414 -7.77 -6.97 44.16
N ASP A 415 -7.85 -7.42 45.42
CA ASP A 415 -8.77 -6.93 46.45
C ASP A 415 -10.28 -7.08 46.15
N MET A 416 -10.64 -7.91 45.16
CA MET A 416 -12.03 -8.20 44.84
C MET A 416 -12.64 -9.21 45.83
N GLU A 417 -13.82 -8.89 46.36
CA GLU A 417 -14.59 -9.82 47.19
C GLU A 417 -14.97 -11.09 46.41
N SER A 418 -14.89 -12.24 47.07
CA SER A 418 -15.24 -13.54 46.49
C SER A 418 -16.67 -13.96 46.87
N PRO A 419 -17.47 -14.49 45.93
CA PRO A 419 -18.74 -15.16 46.23
C PRO A 419 -18.56 -16.47 47.01
N PHE A 420 -17.32 -16.97 47.08
CA PHE A 420 -16.98 -18.24 47.74
C PHE A 420 -16.00 -18.00 48.89
N GLU A 421 -16.26 -18.65 50.02
CA GLU A 421 -15.39 -18.64 51.20
C GLU A 421 -14.86 -20.05 51.49
N ARG A 422 -13.63 -20.12 51.99
CA ARG A 422 -13.02 -21.41 52.39
C ARG A 422 -13.32 -21.66 53.86
N SER A 423 -14.03 -22.75 54.14
CA SER A 423 -14.30 -23.18 55.52
C SER A 423 -13.04 -23.69 56.21
N VAL A 424 -13.05 -23.71 57.54
CA VAL A 424 -11.97 -24.24 58.39
C VAL A 424 -11.63 -25.70 58.05
N ASN A 425 -12.62 -26.45 57.59
CA ASN A 425 -12.47 -27.85 57.18
C ASN A 425 -11.86 -28.02 55.78
N GLY A 426 -11.47 -26.93 55.12
CA GLY A 426 -10.90 -26.92 53.78
C GLY A 426 -11.91 -26.99 52.63
N SER A 427 -13.20 -27.23 52.91
CA SER A 427 -14.30 -27.22 51.95
C SER A 427 -14.72 -25.79 51.57
N TRP A 428 -15.25 -25.60 50.37
CA TRP A 428 -15.76 -24.31 49.90
C TRP A 428 -17.24 -24.13 50.26
N ASN A 429 -17.60 -22.95 50.75
CA ASN A 429 -18.95 -22.54 51.08
C ASN A 429 -19.32 -21.24 50.33
N LEU A 430 -20.62 -20.96 50.25
CA LEU A 430 -21.15 -19.70 49.76
C LEU A 430 -20.89 -18.59 50.78
N ASN A 431 -20.39 -17.45 50.31
CA ASN A 431 -20.29 -16.27 51.14
C ASN A 431 -21.67 -15.56 51.19
N ASN A 432 -22.46 -15.82 52.23
CA ASN A 432 -23.81 -15.23 52.35
C ASN A 432 -23.78 -13.70 52.37
N THR A 433 -22.76 -13.09 52.98
CA THR A 433 -22.62 -11.62 53.00
C THR A 433 -22.43 -11.01 51.60
N TYR A 434 -21.90 -11.81 50.67
CA TYR A 434 -21.80 -11.41 49.27
C TYR A 434 -23.17 -11.36 48.59
N PHE A 435 -24.06 -12.32 48.88
CA PHE A 435 -25.36 -12.48 48.21
C PHE A 435 -26.51 -11.75 48.89
N ASP A 436 -26.39 -11.43 50.18
CA ASP A 436 -27.38 -10.68 50.97
C ASP A 436 -27.43 -9.17 50.61
N GLN A 437 -26.62 -8.73 49.63
CA GLN A 437 -26.56 -7.35 49.15
C GLN A 437 -27.78 -7.02 48.26
N PRO A 438 -28.38 -5.81 48.40
CA PRO A 438 -29.53 -5.39 47.60
C PRO A 438 -29.20 -5.41 46.10
N GLY A 439 -30.07 -6.02 45.29
CA GLY A 439 -29.92 -6.06 43.83
C GLY A 439 -29.39 -7.37 43.24
N LYS A 440 -28.95 -8.33 44.07
CA LYS A 440 -28.55 -9.67 43.59
C LYS A 440 -29.76 -10.60 43.48
N LYS A 441 -30.06 -11.06 42.26
CA LYS A 441 -31.11 -12.06 42.04
C LYS A 441 -30.55 -13.46 42.24
N THR A 442 -31.13 -14.22 43.17
CA THR A 442 -30.74 -15.61 43.48
C THR A 442 -31.35 -16.65 42.53
N LYS A 443 -32.01 -16.23 41.45
CA LYS A 443 -32.65 -17.15 40.48
C LYS A 443 -31.87 -17.14 39.17
N TYR A 444 -31.34 -18.30 38.79
CA TYR A 444 -30.72 -18.53 37.49
C TYR A 444 -31.70 -19.23 36.55
N PHE A 445 -31.72 -18.84 35.28
CA PHE A 445 -32.54 -19.49 34.27
C PHE A 445 -31.71 -20.59 33.59
N ASP A 446 -32.10 -21.85 33.80
CA ASP A 446 -31.49 -22.97 33.10
C ASP A 446 -32.06 -23.06 31.68
N LYS A 447 -31.21 -22.81 30.67
CA LYS A 447 -31.57 -22.88 29.25
C LYS A 447 -32.11 -24.25 28.85
N GLU A 448 -31.65 -25.33 29.50
CA GLU A 448 -32.03 -26.71 29.10
C GLU A 448 -33.37 -27.14 29.69
N THR A 449 -33.56 -26.99 31.02
CA THR A 449 -34.85 -27.31 31.66
C THR A 449 -35.91 -26.23 31.44
N LYS A 450 -35.51 -25.07 30.88
CA LYS A 450 -36.34 -23.85 30.80
C LYS A 450 -36.89 -23.43 32.17
N MET A 451 -36.19 -23.78 33.25
CA MET A 451 -36.63 -23.60 34.62
C MET A 451 -35.72 -22.60 35.35
N SER A 452 -36.33 -21.73 36.16
CA SER A 452 -35.56 -20.89 37.08
C SER A 452 -35.12 -21.72 38.30
N ILE A 453 -33.84 -22.04 38.40
CA ILE A 453 -33.25 -22.76 39.53
C ILE A 453 -32.75 -21.72 40.55
N ASN A 454 -32.96 -21.99 41.84
CA ASN A 454 -32.40 -21.16 42.89
C ASN A 454 -30.89 -21.42 42.99
N LEU A 455 -30.09 -20.39 42.76
CA LEU A 455 -28.61 -20.45 42.80
C LEU A 455 -28.13 -21.01 44.14
N MET A 456 -28.85 -20.67 45.22
CA MET A 456 -28.58 -21.09 46.59
C MET A 456 -28.81 -22.60 46.82
N GLU A 457 -29.56 -23.26 45.95
CA GLU A 457 -29.83 -24.70 46.03
C GLU A 457 -28.82 -25.51 45.20
N ALA A 458 -28.41 -24.98 44.04
CA ALA A 458 -27.49 -25.67 43.12
C ALA A 458 -26.01 -25.58 43.55
N LEU A 459 -25.54 -24.41 43.98
CA LEU A 459 -24.12 -24.17 44.29
C LEU A 459 -23.53 -25.02 45.43
N PRO A 460 -24.23 -25.26 46.56
CA PRO A 460 -23.64 -25.99 47.68
C PRO A 460 -23.15 -27.40 47.30
N SER A 461 -23.85 -28.07 46.39
CA SER A 461 -23.48 -29.40 45.89
C SER A 461 -22.21 -29.37 45.02
N LEU A 462 -22.03 -28.30 44.26
CA LEU A 462 -20.87 -28.07 43.41
C LEU A 462 -19.64 -27.73 44.27
N LEU A 463 -19.80 -26.81 45.24
CA LEU A 463 -18.74 -26.32 46.11
C LEU A 463 -18.15 -27.41 47.02
N LYS A 464 -18.98 -28.37 47.48
CA LYS A 464 -18.50 -29.56 48.20
C LYS A 464 -17.53 -30.42 47.38
N ARG A 465 -17.63 -30.38 46.05
CA ARG A 465 -16.76 -31.13 45.12
C ARG A 465 -15.62 -30.27 44.56
N THR A 466 -15.57 -28.99 44.87
CA THR A 466 -14.54 -28.08 44.36
C THR A 466 -13.18 -28.43 44.95
N MET A 467 -12.23 -28.72 44.07
CA MET A 467 -10.83 -28.96 44.42
C MET A 467 -10.06 -27.65 44.53
N GLU A 468 -10.33 -26.73 43.59
CA GLU A 468 -9.55 -25.51 43.41
C GLU A 468 -10.46 -24.37 42.93
N LEU A 469 -10.27 -23.19 43.53
CA LEU A 469 -10.92 -21.95 43.13
C LEU A 469 -9.84 -21.03 42.57
N ALA A 470 -10.05 -20.56 41.34
CA ALA A 470 -9.13 -19.64 40.69
C ALA A 470 -9.38 -18.19 41.18
N PRO A 471 -8.33 -17.35 41.27
CA PRO A 471 -8.51 -15.92 41.49
C PRO A 471 -9.40 -15.28 40.40
N PRO A 472 -10.14 -14.21 40.72
CA PRO A 472 -11.03 -13.57 39.75
C PRO A 472 -10.26 -12.91 38.61
N ILE A 473 -10.79 -13.06 37.41
CA ILE A 473 -10.34 -12.35 36.22
C ILE A 473 -11.47 -11.43 35.73
N GLY A 474 -11.10 -10.32 35.11
CA GLY A 474 -12.09 -9.35 34.65
C GLY A 474 -11.69 -8.58 33.41
N LEU A 475 -12.73 -8.08 32.76
CA LEU A 475 -12.65 -7.37 31.50
C LEU A 475 -13.54 -6.14 31.56
N ARG A 476 -13.07 -5.05 30.97
CA ARG A 476 -13.86 -3.84 30.71
C ARG A 476 -13.83 -3.55 29.23
N CYS A 477 -14.99 -3.63 28.60
CA CYS A 477 -15.19 -3.29 27.20
C CYS A 477 -15.86 -1.92 27.09
N LEU A 478 -15.28 -1.09 26.26
CA LEU A 478 -15.81 0.21 25.88
C LEU A 478 -16.23 0.10 24.41
N ALA A 479 -17.45 0.47 24.09
CA ALA A 479 -17.96 0.50 22.73
C ALA A 479 -18.68 1.82 22.44
N VAL A 480 -18.51 2.34 21.24
CA VAL A 480 -19.27 3.49 20.75
C VAL A 480 -19.73 3.17 19.34
N SER A 481 -21.00 3.40 19.07
CA SER A 481 -21.58 3.06 17.78
C SER A 481 -22.76 3.96 17.43
N THR A 482 -22.87 4.25 16.13
CA THR A 482 -23.95 5.04 15.54
C THR A 482 -24.16 4.64 14.08
N PHE A 483 -25.33 4.93 13.54
CA PHE A 483 -25.61 4.76 12.12
C PHE A 483 -25.66 6.12 11.41
N GLY A 484 -25.37 6.11 10.11
CA GLY A 484 -25.39 7.33 9.33
C GLY A 484 -24.92 7.14 7.91
N ASP A 485 -24.85 8.25 7.19
CA ASP A 485 -24.32 8.28 5.84
C ASP A 485 -22.87 8.75 5.84
N ALA A 486 -22.03 8.12 5.02
CA ALA A 486 -20.66 8.55 4.78
C ALA A 486 -20.31 8.45 3.29
N ASN A 487 -19.30 9.23 2.88
CA ASN A 487 -18.71 9.13 1.56
C ASN A 487 -17.51 8.18 1.59
N LEU A 488 -17.53 7.17 0.72
CA LEU A 488 -16.51 6.12 0.63
C LEU A 488 -15.48 6.45 -0.45
N ASP A 489 -14.20 6.37 -0.08
CA ASP A 489 -13.08 6.37 -1.02
C ASP A 489 -12.38 5.00 -1.01
N PRO A 490 -12.55 4.18 -2.07
CA PRO A 490 -11.88 2.88 -2.19
C PRO A 490 -10.39 3.00 -2.51
N ARG A 491 -9.86 4.20 -2.81
CA ARG A 491 -8.43 4.39 -3.08
C ARG A 491 -7.58 4.27 -1.82
N THR A 492 -8.06 4.89 -0.76
CA THR A 492 -7.43 4.91 0.56
C THR A 492 -8.15 3.99 1.54
N SER A 493 -9.27 3.37 1.13
CA SER A 493 -10.17 2.61 2.00
C SER A 493 -10.61 3.44 3.21
N THR A 494 -10.90 4.72 2.97
CA THR A 494 -11.32 5.66 4.01
C THR A 494 -12.75 6.14 3.80
N PHE A 495 -13.40 6.55 4.88
CA PHE A 495 -14.67 7.27 4.80
C PHE A 495 -14.50 8.74 5.24
N SER A 496 -15.41 9.59 4.76
CA SER A 496 -15.43 11.03 5.05
C SER A 496 -16.86 11.57 5.09
N SER A 497 -17.03 12.78 5.65
CA SER A 497 -18.33 13.48 5.71
C SER A 497 -19.44 12.63 6.33
N PHE A 498 -19.17 12.04 7.50
CA PHE A 498 -20.15 11.27 8.23
C PHE A 498 -21.27 12.18 8.76
N GLU A 499 -22.51 11.85 8.41
CA GLU A 499 -23.72 12.49 8.92
C GLU A 499 -24.56 11.44 9.63
N GLU A 500 -24.74 11.59 10.95
CA GLU A 500 -25.58 10.69 11.72
C GLU A 500 -27.02 10.73 11.22
N ARG A 501 -27.60 9.55 11.06
CA ARG A 501 -29.00 9.39 10.72
C ARG A 501 -29.51 8.17 11.47
N ILE A 502 -30.66 8.31 12.12
CA ILE A 502 -31.27 7.21 12.87
C ILE A 502 -32.01 6.30 11.88
N PRO A 503 -31.97 4.96 12.03
CA PRO A 503 -32.75 4.07 11.19
C PRO A 503 -34.25 4.41 11.19
N GLU A 504 -34.96 4.09 10.12
CA GLU A 504 -36.37 4.47 9.98
C GLU A 504 -37.23 3.92 11.12
N THR A 505 -38.02 4.79 11.77
CA THR A 505 -38.80 4.46 12.97
C THR A 505 -39.75 3.29 12.74
N TYR A 506 -39.69 2.31 13.64
CA TYR A 506 -40.54 1.14 13.64
C TYR A 506 -42.00 1.51 13.97
N LEU A 507 -42.86 1.63 12.96
CA LEU A 507 -44.32 1.65 13.15
C LEU A 507 -44.79 0.20 13.23
N LYS A 508 -45.27 -0.24 14.40
CA LYS A 508 -45.94 -1.54 14.59
C LYS A 508 -47.23 -1.62 13.76
N SER A 509 -47.13 -1.81 12.45
CA SER A 509 -48.27 -2.18 11.62
C SER A 509 -48.35 -3.70 11.57
N SER A 510 -49.40 -4.24 12.19
CA SER A 510 -49.93 -5.60 12.03
C SER A 510 -48.99 -6.78 12.29
N GLY A 511 -49.02 -7.32 13.51
CA GLY A 511 -48.98 -8.77 13.77
C GLY A 511 -47.65 -9.51 13.68
N GLU A 512 -46.55 -8.93 13.20
CA GLU A 512 -45.25 -9.63 13.11
C GLU A 512 -44.29 -9.30 14.28
N PRO A 513 -43.48 -10.29 14.74
CA PRO A 513 -42.57 -10.16 15.89
C PRO A 513 -41.22 -9.50 15.53
N GLU A 514 -41.25 -8.40 14.78
CA GLU A 514 -40.05 -7.62 14.47
C GLU A 514 -39.64 -6.73 15.67
N VAL A 515 -38.35 -6.69 15.99
CA VAL A 515 -37.83 -6.01 17.20
C VAL A 515 -36.81 -4.95 16.81
N PRO A 516 -36.83 -3.76 17.44
CA PRO A 516 -35.82 -2.74 17.20
C PRO A 516 -34.41 -3.28 17.45
N VAL A 517 -33.46 -2.71 16.70
CA VAL A 517 -32.05 -3.10 16.78
C VAL A 517 -31.46 -2.54 18.06
N SER A 518 -30.83 -3.40 18.85
CA SER A 518 -30.14 -3.02 20.08
C SER A 518 -28.83 -2.30 19.78
N ARG A 519 -28.36 -1.47 20.72
CA ARG A 519 -27.02 -0.90 20.64
C ARG A 519 -25.95 -2.00 20.69
N LEU A 520 -24.78 -1.68 20.15
CA LEU A 520 -23.63 -2.58 20.14
C LEU A 520 -23.24 -2.94 21.57
N GLY A 521 -23.10 -4.23 21.87
CA GLY A 521 -22.72 -4.75 23.17
C GLY A 521 -23.85 -5.39 23.96
N VAL A 522 -25.12 -5.04 23.72
CA VAL A 522 -26.26 -5.62 24.46
C VAL A 522 -26.35 -7.14 24.26
N THR A 523 -26.17 -7.59 23.01
CA THR A 523 -26.16 -9.03 22.71
C THR A 523 -24.90 -9.70 23.27
N VAL A 524 -23.75 -9.00 23.22
CA VAL A 524 -22.47 -9.48 23.77
C VAL A 524 -22.56 -9.72 25.27
N ALA A 525 -23.14 -8.79 26.04
CA ALA A 525 -23.35 -8.96 27.48
C ALA A 525 -24.13 -10.24 27.78
N THR A 526 -25.19 -10.49 27.01
CA THR A 526 -26.05 -11.67 27.14
C THR A 526 -25.32 -12.96 26.77
N ILE A 527 -24.52 -12.96 25.70
CA ILE A 527 -23.76 -14.14 25.27
C ILE A 527 -22.69 -14.50 26.31
N LEU A 528 -21.90 -13.51 26.74
CA LEU A 528 -20.82 -13.70 27.69
C LEU A 528 -21.33 -14.15 29.06
N SER A 529 -22.50 -13.66 29.49
CA SER A 529 -23.09 -14.05 30.77
C SER A 529 -23.54 -15.51 30.77
N ASN A 530 -24.12 -16.00 29.68
CA ASN A 530 -24.79 -17.31 29.65
C ASN A 530 -23.88 -18.50 29.35
N ASN A 531 -22.73 -18.30 28.71
CA ASN A 531 -22.04 -19.36 27.97
C ASN A 531 -20.55 -19.51 28.36
N TYR A 532 -20.25 -19.68 29.65
CA TYR A 532 -18.87 -19.83 30.14
C TYR A 532 -18.08 -20.95 29.43
N ILE A 533 -18.69 -22.13 29.23
CA ILE A 533 -18.01 -23.27 28.60
C ILE A 533 -17.67 -22.98 27.12
N ASP A 534 -18.51 -22.20 26.45
CA ASP A 534 -18.31 -21.84 25.05
C ASP A 534 -17.20 -20.78 24.86
N LEU A 535 -16.71 -20.15 25.94
CA LEU A 535 -15.51 -19.31 25.86
C LEU A 535 -14.32 -20.11 25.30
N PHE A 536 -14.17 -21.36 25.72
CA PHE A 536 -13.10 -22.24 25.24
C PHE A 536 -13.24 -22.56 23.73
N SER A 537 -14.46 -22.81 23.26
CA SER A 537 -14.71 -23.14 21.85
C SER A 537 -14.62 -21.92 20.95
N SER A 538 -15.07 -20.74 21.43
CA SER A 538 -15.08 -19.48 20.67
C SER A 538 -13.71 -19.02 20.19
N ILE A 539 -12.65 -19.39 20.91
CA ILE A 539 -11.26 -19.05 20.57
C ILE A 539 -10.47 -20.26 20.08
N ASN A 540 -11.15 -21.38 19.83
CA ASN A 540 -10.55 -22.66 19.45
C ASN A 540 -9.41 -23.09 20.41
N SER A 541 -9.64 -22.95 21.72
CA SER A 541 -8.66 -23.31 22.74
C SER A 541 -8.45 -24.83 22.75
N ARG A 542 -7.19 -25.26 22.66
CA ARG A 542 -6.81 -26.69 22.56
C ARG A 542 -6.84 -27.44 23.89
N THR A 543 -7.41 -26.85 24.94
CA THR A 543 -7.40 -27.39 26.30
C THR A 543 -8.45 -28.48 26.52
N MET A 544 -9.28 -28.81 25.53
CA MET A 544 -10.39 -29.74 25.68
C MET A 544 -10.04 -31.18 25.27
N SER A 545 -10.41 -32.14 26.10
CA SER A 545 -10.38 -33.58 25.80
C SER A 545 -11.73 -34.22 26.14
N SER A 546 -12.24 -35.11 25.29
CA SER A 546 -13.51 -35.80 25.51
C SER A 546 -13.28 -37.25 25.94
N TYR A 547 -13.98 -37.67 26.99
CA TYR A 547 -13.95 -39.04 27.51
C TYR A 547 -15.39 -39.51 27.75
N SER A 548 -15.88 -40.40 26.88
CA SER A 548 -17.26 -40.89 26.91
C SER A 548 -18.28 -39.73 26.92
N ASN A 549 -19.05 -39.54 28.01
CA ASN A 549 -20.01 -38.46 28.18
C ASN A 549 -19.48 -37.27 29.02
N SER A 550 -18.16 -37.19 29.25
CA SER A 550 -17.50 -36.11 30.01
C SER A 550 -16.54 -35.33 29.12
N ILE A 551 -16.52 -34.00 29.31
CA ILE A 551 -15.59 -33.09 28.65
C ILE A 551 -14.66 -32.53 29.71
N VAL A 552 -13.36 -32.73 29.51
CA VAL A 552 -12.32 -32.37 30.46
C VAL A 552 -11.41 -31.31 29.88
N TYR A 553 -11.29 -30.20 30.60
CA TYR A 553 -10.45 -29.05 30.29
C TYR A 553 -9.12 -29.12 31.03
N GLY A 554 -8.04 -28.82 30.31
CA GLY A 554 -6.67 -28.84 30.81
C GLY A 554 -6.25 -27.59 31.59
N GLY A 555 -7.09 -26.55 31.67
CA GLY A 555 -6.78 -25.31 32.37
C GLY A 555 -8.00 -24.39 32.49
N PHE A 556 -7.84 -23.30 33.24
CA PHE A 556 -8.81 -22.21 33.31
C PHE A 556 -8.72 -21.30 32.08
N VAL A 557 -9.80 -20.55 31.80
CA VAL A 557 -9.79 -19.46 30.82
C VAL A 557 -8.85 -18.37 31.32
N THR A 558 -7.85 -18.04 30.50
CA THR A 558 -6.90 -16.95 30.80
C THR A 558 -7.52 -15.57 30.51
N PRO A 559 -7.03 -14.49 31.13
CA PRO A 559 -7.52 -13.13 30.85
C PRO A 559 -7.43 -12.73 29.36
N GLN A 560 -6.37 -13.16 28.68
CA GLN A 560 -6.15 -12.88 27.26
C GLN A 560 -7.11 -13.68 26.38
N GLU A 561 -7.39 -14.94 26.74
CA GLU A 561 -8.42 -15.76 26.07
C GLU A 561 -9.82 -15.14 26.23
N LEU A 562 -10.16 -14.65 27.42
CA LEU A 562 -11.41 -13.93 27.68
C LEU A 562 -11.52 -12.64 26.85
N GLN A 563 -10.45 -11.84 26.81
CA GLN A 563 -10.40 -10.61 26.00
C GLN A 563 -10.67 -10.92 24.53
N LYS A 564 -10.00 -11.92 23.96
CA LYS A 564 -10.17 -12.33 22.55
C LYS A 564 -11.59 -12.81 22.27
N SER A 565 -12.16 -13.62 23.17
CA SER A 565 -13.53 -14.11 23.02
C SER A 565 -14.56 -12.98 23.05
N ALA A 566 -14.39 -11.99 23.93
CA ALA A 566 -15.25 -10.81 24.00
C ALA A 566 -15.12 -9.93 22.75
N MET A 567 -13.89 -9.67 22.29
CA MET A 567 -13.62 -8.93 21.05
C MET A 567 -14.22 -9.62 19.82
N LEU A 568 -14.17 -10.95 19.78
CA LEU A 568 -14.84 -11.75 18.74
C LEU A 568 -16.36 -11.58 18.79
N ALA A 569 -16.97 -11.62 19.99
CA ALA A 569 -18.40 -11.42 20.14
C ALA A 569 -18.85 -10.05 19.60
N TYR A 570 -18.11 -8.98 19.89
CA TYR A 570 -18.35 -7.65 19.33
C TYR A 570 -18.22 -7.63 17.80
N GLY A 571 -17.19 -8.27 17.26
CA GLY A 571 -16.98 -8.35 15.81
C GLY A 571 -18.13 -9.07 15.11
N THR A 572 -18.57 -10.20 15.66
CA THR A 572 -19.70 -10.97 15.14
C THR A 572 -21.02 -10.20 15.25
N GLU A 573 -21.27 -9.51 16.37
CA GLU A 573 -22.45 -8.65 16.52
C GLU A 573 -22.45 -7.53 15.47
N ALA A 574 -21.32 -6.84 15.28
CA ALA A 574 -21.20 -5.76 14.29
C ALA A 574 -21.48 -6.24 12.85
N LEU A 575 -20.96 -7.42 12.48
CA LEU A 575 -21.22 -8.02 11.18
C LEU A 575 -22.67 -8.51 11.03
N GLN A 576 -23.26 -9.08 12.09
CA GLN A 576 -24.66 -9.46 12.08
C GLN A 576 -25.56 -8.22 11.96
N LEU A 577 -25.20 -7.13 12.64
CA LEU A 577 -25.89 -5.85 12.55
C LEU A 577 -25.88 -5.30 11.12
N MET A 578 -24.79 -5.37 10.37
CA MET A 578 -24.79 -4.81 9.01
C MET A 578 -25.22 -5.80 7.92
N TYR A 579 -24.93 -7.09 8.07
CA TYR A 579 -25.00 -8.09 6.99
C TYR A 579 -25.82 -9.34 7.31
N ASP A 580 -26.43 -9.44 8.50
CA ASP A 580 -27.17 -10.62 8.97
C ASP A 580 -26.38 -11.95 8.95
N GLY A 581 -25.05 -11.89 9.00
CA GLY A 581 -24.20 -13.09 8.96
C GLY A 581 -24.19 -13.76 7.58
N LYS A 582 -24.67 -13.06 6.54
CA LYS A 582 -24.59 -13.51 5.16
C LYS A 582 -23.22 -13.16 4.58
N TYR A 583 -22.56 -14.18 4.04
CA TYR A 583 -21.28 -14.03 3.35
C TYR A 583 -21.41 -13.92 1.83
N GLY A 584 -22.53 -14.42 1.28
CA GLY A 584 -22.84 -14.38 -0.14
C GLY A 584 -23.73 -13.20 -0.54
N PHE A 585 -24.11 -13.18 -1.81
CA PHE A 585 -24.95 -12.13 -2.42
C PHE A 585 -26.44 -12.50 -2.43
N GLU A 586 -26.87 -13.46 -1.60
CA GLU A 586 -28.27 -13.86 -1.48
C GLU A 586 -29.11 -12.78 -0.78
N GLY A 587 -29.94 -12.07 -1.56
CA GLY A 587 -30.67 -10.90 -1.08
C GLY A 587 -29.88 -9.60 -1.21
N SER A 588 -28.86 -9.59 -2.08
CA SER A 588 -28.22 -8.37 -2.56
C SER A 588 -29.21 -7.45 -3.28
N TRP A 589 -28.87 -6.17 -3.35
CA TRP A 589 -29.70 -5.15 -3.95
C TRP A 589 -28.86 -4.08 -4.64
N ILE A 590 -29.44 -3.44 -5.66
CA ILE A 590 -28.76 -2.41 -6.43
C ILE A 590 -28.78 -1.08 -5.67
N HIS A 591 -27.60 -0.53 -5.36
CA HIS A 591 -27.49 0.75 -4.66
C HIS A 591 -27.43 1.93 -5.65
N PRO A 592 -28.38 2.89 -5.61
CA PRO A 592 -28.49 3.94 -6.63
C PRO A 592 -27.38 5.00 -6.55
N ASN A 593 -26.93 5.35 -5.34
CA ASN A 593 -25.95 6.43 -5.12
C ASN A 593 -24.48 5.95 -5.12
N LEU A 594 -24.25 4.66 -5.27
CA LEU A 594 -22.91 4.09 -5.30
C LEU A 594 -22.48 3.83 -6.74
N SER A 595 -21.17 3.90 -6.94
CA SER A 595 -20.51 3.57 -8.20
C SER A 595 -19.62 2.35 -7.99
N SER A 596 -19.77 1.39 -8.89
CA SER A 596 -18.99 0.16 -8.91
C SER A 596 -17.59 0.39 -9.48
N SER A 597 -16.79 -0.66 -9.46
CA SER A 597 -15.48 -0.70 -10.11
C SER A 597 -15.32 -1.98 -10.91
N VAL A 598 -14.44 -1.94 -11.91
CA VAL A 598 -14.12 -3.08 -12.78
C VAL A 598 -12.62 -3.38 -12.68
N GLU A 599 -12.30 -4.67 -12.75
CA GLU A 599 -10.91 -5.16 -12.78
C GLU A 599 -10.19 -4.65 -14.04
N SER A 600 -9.02 -4.07 -13.84
CA SER A 600 -8.19 -3.53 -14.90
C SER A 600 -6.72 -3.50 -14.50
N LYS A 601 -5.85 -3.27 -15.49
CA LYS A 601 -4.41 -3.08 -15.26
C LYS A 601 -4.15 -1.64 -14.86
N ILE A 602 -3.62 -1.44 -13.66
CA ILE A 602 -3.30 -0.13 -13.09
C ILE A 602 -1.79 -0.01 -12.86
N ILE A 603 -1.29 1.24 -12.84
CA ILE A 603 0.10 1.52 -12.48
C ILE A 603 0.20 1.61 -10.95
N ILE A 604 1.09 0.82 -10.37
CA ILE A 604 1.48 0.85 -8.95
C ILE A 604 2.93 1.34 -8.81
N ARG A 605 3.30 1.70 -7.58
CA ARG A 605 4.66 2.12 -7.25
C ARG A 605 5.58 0.90 -7.29
N GLY A 606 6.68 1.02 -8.03
CA GLY A 606 7.73 -0.02 -8.03
C GLY A 606 8.58 0.02 -6.77
N GLU A 607 9.49 -0.94 -6.64
CA GLU A 607 10.36 -1.09 -5.45
C GLU A 607 11.24 0.14 -5.20
N VAL A 608 11.59 0.88 -6.26
CA VAL A 608 12.49 2.04 -6.18
C VAL A 608 11.72 3.36 -6.16
N HIS A 609 12.16 4.29 -5.31
CA HIS A 609 11.59 5.63 -5.22
C HIS A 609 11.78 6.43 -6.52
N ALA A 610 10.72 7.07 -7.02
CA ALA A 610 10.72 7.83 -8.30
C ALA A 610 11.85 8.86 -8.44
N LEU A 611 12.28 9.46 -7.33
CA LEU A 611 13.42 10.39 -7.28
C LEU A 611 14.71 9.83 -7.91
N SER A 612 14.92 8.51 -7.87
CA SER A 612 16.09 7.87 -8.48
C SER A 612 16.16 8.10 -9.99
N ALA A 613 15.01 8.20 -10.67
CA ALA A 613 14.91 8.49 -12.10
C ALA A 613 14.87 10.00 -12.40
N VAL A 614 14.28 10.80 -11.51
CA VAL A 614 14.19 12.26 -11.68
C VAL A 614 15.57 12.91 -11.72
N ILE A 615 16.48 12.52 -10.82
CA ILE A 615 17.83 13.09 -10.74
C ILE A 615 18.60 13.00 -12.07
N PRO A 616 18.79 11.80 -12.67
CA PRO A 616 19.47 11.68 -13.95
C PRO A 616 18.74 12.41 -15.09
N PHE A 617 17.40 12.42 -15.09
CA PHE A 617 16.62 13.19 -16.06
C PHE A 617 16.83 14.70 -15.92
N CYS A 618 16.94 15.24 -14.71
CA CYS A 618 17.24 16.66 -14.49
C CYS A 618 18.64 17.02 -15.00
N ILE A 619 19.66 16.19 -14.72
CA ILE A 619 21.03 16.40 -15.22
C ILE A 619 21.03 16.46 -16.75
N TRP A 620 20.38 15.48 -17.38
CA TRP A 620 20.28 15.41 -18.84
C TRP A 620 19.50 16.59 -19.42
N ALA A 621 18.34 16.94 -18.87
CA ALA A 621 17.49 17.97 -19.41
C ALA A 621 18.10 19.37 -19.26
N LEU A 622 18.58 19.71 -18.05
CA LEU A 622 19.24 21.00 -17.82
C LEU A 622 20.50 21.13 -18.68
N GLY A 623 21.32 20.08 -18.76
CA GLY A 623 22.51 20.10 -19.59
C GLY A 623 22.20 20.24 -21.07
N SER A 624 21.21 19.52 -21.59
CA SER A 624 20.77 19.62 -23.00
C SER A 624 20.21 21.00 -23.33
N ILE A 625 19.40 21.58 -22.44
CA ILE A 625 18.84 22.93 -22.60
C ILE A 625 19.94 23.98 -22.61
N LEU A 626 20.85 23.94 -21.64
CA LEU A 626 22.00 24.86 -21.60
C LEU A 626 22.84 24.72 -22.88
N PHE A 627 23.09 23.49 -23.32
CA PHE A 627 23.87 23.23 -24.52
C PHE A 627 23.17 23.74 -25.80
N ALA A 628 21.85 23.59 -25.88
CA ALA A 628 21.03 24.17 -26.97
C ALA A 628 21.07 25.70 -26.98
N LEU A 629 20.92 26.36 -25.82
CA LEU A 629 20.94 27.82 -25.70
C LEU A 629 22.30 28.40 -26.06
N PHE A 630 23.39 27.80 -25.58
CA PHE A 630 24.73 28.30 -25.83
C PHE A 630 25.25 28.01 -27.24
N PHE A 631 24.99 26.81 -27.77
CA PHE A 631 25.63 26.33 -29.01
C PHE A 631 24.64 25.95 -30.12
N GLY A 632 23.40 25.59 -29.78
CA GLY A 632 22.43 25.10 -30.76
C GLY A 632 22.05 26.14 -31.84
N PHE A 633 21.89 27.41 -31.48
CA PHE A 633 21.49 28.46 -32.43
C PHE A 633 22.67 29.15 -33.12
N ARG A 634 23.91 28.71 -32.87
CA ARG A 634 25.09 29.30 -33.52
C ARG A 634 25.21 28.83 -34.97
N ARG A 635 25.71 29.71 -35.83
CA ARG A 635 26.02 29.37 -37.22
C ARG A 635 27.17 28.34 -37.23
N ARG A 636 26.94 27.21 -37.89
CA ARG A 636 27.91 26.11 -38.03
C ARG A 636 28.18 25.80 -39.50
N ARG A 637 29.38 25.29 -39.78
CA ARG A 637 29.86 24.97 -41.14
C ARG A 637 29.44 23.57 -41.63
N GLY A 638 29.20 22.65 -40.70
CA GLY A 638 28.76 21.29 -40.97
C GLY A 638 27.54 20.93 -40.13
N GLU A 639 26.79 19.93 -40.58
CA GLU A 639 25.62 19.41 -39.88
C GLU A 639 25.99 18.47 -38.73
N THR A 640 27.01 17.64 -38.94
CA THR A 640 27.59 16.67 -38.00
C THR A 640 29.07 16.51 -38.33
N LEU A 641 29.89 16.12 -37.35
CA LEU A 641 31.27 15.67 -37.60
C LEU A 641 31.21 14.21 -38.05
N ASP A 642 30.89 14.00 -39.32
CA ASP A 642 30.80 12.68 -39.92
C ASP A 642 32.17 12.12 -40.32
N GLY A 643 32.23 10.80 -40.54
CA GLY A 643 33.46 10.13 -40.98
C GLY A 643 34.01 10.70 -42.30
N PHE A 644 33.14 11.24 -43.16
CA PHE A 644 33.55 11.89 -44.41
C PHE A 644 34.25 13.23 -44.17
N SER A 645 33.77 14.06 -43.22
CA SER A 645 34.47 15.27 -42.80
C SER A 645 35.85 14.97 -42.24
N PHE A 646 35.98 13.87 -41.49
CA PHE A 646 37.28 13.42 -40.98
C PHE A 646 38.18 12.85 -42.09
N TYR A 647 37.63 12.10 -43.04
CA TYR A 647 38.37 11.60 -44.21
C TYR A 647 38.96 12.76 -45.03
N ARG A 648 38.18 13.82 -45.27
CA ARG A 648 38.64 15.03 -45.95
C ARG A 648 39.79 15.71 -45.18
N LEU A 649 39.70 15.75 -43.86
CA LEU A 649 40.74 16.29 -42.99
C LEU A 649 42.03 15.46 -43.05
N GLY A 650 41.90 14.12 -43.00
CA GLY A 650 43.02 13.19 -43.13
C GLY A 650 43.70 13.28 -44.51
N ALA A 651 42.92 13.47 -45.58
CA ALA A 651 43.46 13.70 -46.92
C ALA A 651 44.29 15.00 -46.98
N HIS A 652 43.83 16.07 -46.30
CA HIS A 652 44.55 17.34 -46.22
C HIS A 652 45.91 17.20 -45.50
N HIS A 653 45.98 16.41 -44.43
CA HIS A 653 47.21 16.18 -43.66
C HIS A 653 48.01 14.95 -44.09
N SER A 654 47.67 14.37 -45.25
CA SER A 654 48.24 13.09 -45.69
C SER A 654 49.76 13.10 -45.88
N SER A 655 50.36 14.24 -46.23
CA SER A 655 51.81 14.38 -46.36
C SER A 655 52.53 14.32 -45.01
N GLN A 656 51.93 14.88 -43.96
CA GLN A 656 52.50 14.89 -42.60
C GLN A 656 52.31 13.54 -41.92
N LEU A 657 51.18 12.85 -42.18
CA LEU A 657 50.92 11.51 -41.66
C LEU A 657 51.82 10.43 -42.30
N LYS A 658 52.12 10.56 -43.60
CA LYS A 658 53.03 9.66 -44.32
C LYS A 658 54.49 9.76 -43.85
N ALA A 659 54.85 10.83 -43.15
CA ALA A 659 56.20 11.05 -42.62
C ALA A 659 56.44 10.35 -41.26
N ASP A 660 55.40 9.77 -40.66
CA ASP A 660 55.49 9.00 -39.41
C ASP A 660 55.52 7.49 -39.73
N ASP A 661 56.65 6.83 -39.46
CA ASP A 661 56.83 5.40 -39.71
C ASP A 661 55.82 4.53 -38.93
N ASN A 662 55.29 5.04 -37.82
CA ASN A 662 54.29 4.34 -37.01
C ASN A 662 52.86 4.49 -37.54
N PHE A 663 52.61 5.37 -38.53
CA PHE A 663 51.27 5.61 -39.04
C PHE A 663 50.67 4.38 -39.75
N PHE A 664 51.50 3.62 -40.47
CA PHE A 664 51.05 2.44 -41.22
C PHE A 664 51.08 1.14 -40.39
N THR A 665 51.73 1.14 -39.22
CA THR A 665 51.88 -0.04 -38.36
C THR A 665 51.00 0.01 -37.10
N ALA A 666 50.52 1.20 -36.72
CA ALA A 666 49.61 1.37 -35.60
C ALA A 666 48.26 0.67 -35.82
N GLN A 667 47.81 -0.08 -34.82
CA GLN A 667 46.47 -0.69 -34.80
C GLN A 667 45.40 0.30 -34.31
N GLU A 668 45.81 1.29 -33.51
CA GLU A 668 44.91 2.32 -32.98
C GLU A 668 45.44 3.74 -33.24
N PRO A 669 44.56 4.73 -33.49
CA PRO A 669 44.95 6.12 -33.73
C PRO A 669 45.81 6.74 -32.61
N TYR A 670 45.68 6.25 -31.37
CA TYR A 670 46.39 6.75 -30.20
C TYR A 670 47.88 6.42 -30.21
N GLN A 671 48.29 5.39 -30.97
CA GLN A 671 49.67 4.93 -31.07
C GLN A 671 50.51 5.79 -32.02
N VAL A 672 49.85 6.63 -32.84
CA VAL A 672 50.51 7.53 -33.78
C VAL A 672 50.81 8.86 -33.09
N GLY A 673 52.07 9.09 -32.73
CA GLY A 673 52.51 10.32 -32.05
C GLY A 673 52.22 11.59 -32.85
N THR A 674 52.24 11.51 -34.19
CA THR A 674 51.95 12.65 -35.07
C THR A 674 50.48 13.10 -34.97
N LEU A 675 49.52 12.20 -34.70
CA LEU A 675 48.11 12.57 -34.55
C LEU A 675 47.84 13.45 -33.32
N TRP A 676 48.67 13.34 -32.28
CA TRP A 676 48.61 14.20 -31.09
C TRP A 676 49.20 15.60 -31.31
N LYS A 677 50.10 15.74 -32.30
CA LYS A 677 50.78 17.00 -32.62
C LYS A 677 50.04 17.81 -33.68
N LEU A 678 49.24 17.15 -34.52
CA LEU A 678 48.43 17.80 -35.53
C LEU A 678 47.30 18.61 -34.88
N GLU A 679 47.30 19.91 -35.17
CA GLU A 679 46.26 20.80 -34.71
C GLU A 679 44.92 20.43 -35.35
N GLY A 680 43.89 20.22 -34.52
CA GLY A 680 42.50 20.11 -34.98
C GLY A 680 41.94 21.41 -35.58
N GLU A 681 42.73 22.48 -35.63
CA GLU A 681 42.34 23.83 -36.08
C GLU A 681 41.94 23.89 -37.56
N SER A 682 42.46 23.00 -38.42
CA SER A 682 42.18 23.04 -39.87
C SER A 682 40.73 22.65 -40.23
N TRP A 683 39.89 22.30 -39.26
CA TRP A 683 38.44 22.14 -39.44
C TRP A 683 37.64 23.43 -39.18
N ALA A 684 38.26 24.43 -38.55
CA ALA A 684 37.63 25.70 -38.17
C ALA A 684 37.80 26.82 -39.22
N TRP A 685 38.62 26.63 -40.27
CA TRP A 685 38.96 27.65 -41.26
C TRP A 685 38.64 27.28 -42.70
#